data_AF-A0A2Y9T1S4-F1
#
_entry.id   AF-A0A2Y9T1S4-F1
#
_cell.length_a   1.000
_cell.length_b   1.000
_cell.length_c   1.000
_cell.angle_alpha   90.00
_cell.angle_beta   90.00
_cell.angle_gamma   90.00
#
_symmetry.space_group_name_H-M   'P 1'
#
loop_
_entity.id
_entity.type
_entity.pdbx_description
1 polymer ?
#
loop_
_entity_poly.entity_id
_entity_poly.type
_entity_poly.pdbx_seq_one_letter_code
_entity_poly.pdbx_strand_id
1 'polypeptide(L)'
;MAAEEVLQTVDHYKTEIERLTKELTETTHEKIQAAEYGLVVLEEKLTLKQQYDELEAEYDSLRQELEQLKEAFGQSFSIHRKVAEDGETREETLLQESASKEAYYLGKILEMQNELKQSRAVVANVQAENERLTAVVQDLKENNEMVELQRIRMKDEIREYKFREARLLQDYTELEEENITLQKLVSTLKQNQVEYEGLKHEIKRFEEETVLLNSQLEDAIRLKEIAEHQLEEALETLKNEREQKNSLRKELSQYITLNDNHISISVDGLKFAEDGSEPNNDDKMNGHIHGPLVKLNGDYRTPTLRKGESLHPVSDLFSELNISEIQKLKQQLMQVEREKAILLANLQESQTQLEHTKGALTEQHERVHRLTEHVNAMRGLQSSKELKQLDGEKGRDSGEETHDYEVDINGLEILECKYRVAVTEVIDLKAEIKALKEKYNKSVENYTEEKAKYESKIQMYDEQITSLEKTTKESGEKMAHMEKELQKMTSIANENHNTLNTAQDELVTFSEELAQLYHHVCLCNNETPNRVMLDYYRQSRVTRSGSLKGPDDPRGLLSPRLARRGVSSPVETRTSPEPVSKENTEASKEPSPTKTPTISPVITAPPSSPVLDTSDIRKEPMNIYNLNAIIRDQIKHLQKAVDRSLQLSRQRAAARELAPMIDKDKEALMEEILKLKSLLSTKREQIATLRAVLKANKQTAEVALANLKNKYENEKAMVTETMTKLRNELKALKEDAATFSSLRAMFATRALYWTHWIKQFFYIQVFLFINF
;
A
#
# COMPACT_ATOMS: atom_id res chain seq x y z
N MET A 1 -97.54 -168.87 -75.43
CA MET A 1 -97.81 -167.59 -74.75
C MET A 1 -96.99 -167.52 -73.46
N ALA A 2 -95.69 -167.25 -73.56
CA ALA A 2 -94.78 -167.02 -72.43
C ALA A 2 -93.44 -166.35 -72.87
N ALA A 3 -93.16 -166.29 -74.18
CA ALA A 3 -91.92 -165.71 -74.71
C ALA A 3 -92.06 -164.25 -75.20
N GLU A 4 -93.27 -163.72 -75.38
CA GLU A 4 -93.50 -162.35 -75.90
C GLU A 4 -93.53 -161.27 -74.80
N GLU A 5 -93.89 -161.60 -73.55
CA GLU A 5 -93.85 -160.64 -72.42
C GLU A 5 -92.43 -160.38 -71.87
N VAL A 6 -91.48 -161.30 -72.11
CA VAL A 6 -90.08 -161.17 -71.64
C VAL A 6 -89.24 -160.27 -72.56
N LEU A 7 -89.58 -160.18 -73.86
CA LEU A 7 -88.87 -159.31 -74.81
C LEU A 7 -89.27 -157.83 -74.68
N GLN A 8 -90.55 -157.54 -74.44
CA GLN A 8 -91.02 -156.16 -74.23
C GLN A 8 -90.51 -155.53 -72.93
N THR A 9 -90.27 -156.34 -71.89
CA THR A 9 -89.71 -155.86 -70.61
C THR A 9 -88.22 -155.55 -70.72
N VAL A 10 -87.44 -156.35 -71.46
CA VAL A 10 -85.99 -156.11 -71.65
C VAL A 10 -85.71 -154.85 -72.48
N ASP A 11 -86.48 -154.60 -73.55
CA ASP A 11 -86.30 -153.39 -74.37
C ASP A 11 -86.77 -152.11 -73.65
N HIS A 12 -87.78 -152.22 -72.77
CA HIS A 12 -88.16 -151.11 -71.88
C HIS A 12 -87.05 -150.79 -70.87
N TYR A 13 -86.40 -151.80 -70.27
CA TYR A 13 -85.28 -151.57 -69.37
C TYR A 13 -84.05 -150.99 -70.09
N LYS A 14 -83.76 -151.38 -71.34
CA LYS A 14 -82.65 -150.79 -72.11
C LYS A 14 -82.88 -149.33 -72.48
N THR A 15 -84.08 -149.00 -72.95
CA THR A 15 -84.44 -147.61 -73.28
C THR A 15 -84.46 -146.73 -72.03
N GLU A 16 -84.90 -147.27 -70.89
CA GLU A 16 -84.83 -146.55 -69.62
C GLU A 16 -83.40 -146.40 -69.09
N ILE A 17 -82.53 -147.39 -69.27
CA ILE A 17 -81.09 -147.27 -68.96
C ILE A 17 -80.43 -146.20 -69.85
N GLU A 18 -80.73 -146.15 -71.15
CA GLU A 18 -80.20 -145.11 -72.04
C GLU A 18 -80.73 -143.71 -71.67
N ARG A 19 -82.01 -143.59 -71.32
CA ARG A 19 -82.60 -142.34 -70.83
C ARG A 19 -81.93 -141.86 -69.54
N LEU A 20 -81.79 -142.74 -68.56
CA LEU A 20 -81.12 -142.46 -67.28
C LEU A 20 -79.63 -142.17 -67.48
N THR A 21 -78.97 -142.83 -68.42
CA THR A 21 -77.56 -142.55 -68.75
C THR A 21 -77.41 -141.17 -69.38
N LYS A 22 -78.32 -140.80 -70.29
CA LYS A 22 -78.33 -139.47 -70.92
C LYS A 22 -78.63 -138.36 -69.89
N GLU A 23 -79.63 -138.56 -69.04
CA GLU A 23 -79.97 -137.64 -67.97
C GLU A 23 -78.83 -137.54 -66.93
N LEU A 24 -78.13 -138.64 -66.64
CA LEU A 24 -76.91 -138.63 -65.83
C LEU A 24 -75.77 -137.85 -66.50
N THR A 25 -75.58 -137.98 -67.81
CA THR A 25 -74.57 -137.21 -68.56
C THR A 25 -74.91 -135.72 -68.65
N GLU A 26 -76.18 -135.37 -68.83
CA GLU A 26 -76.64 -133.98 -68.86
C GLU A 26 -76.49 -133.35 -67.48
N THR A 27 -76.96 -134.02 -66.41
CA THR A 27 -76.80 -133.54 -65.04
C THR A 27 -75.34 -133.48 -64.59
N THR A 28 -74.46 -134.38 -65.05
CA THR A 28 -73.02 -134.28 -64.78
C THR A 28 -72.37 -133.14 -65.58
N HIS A 29 -72.77 -132.92 -66.83
CA HIS A 29 -72.29 -131.77 -67.62
C HIS A 29 -72.73 -130.44 -67.01
N GLU A 30 -74.00 -130.31 -66.61
CA GLU A 30 -74.51 -129.13 -65.91
C GLU A 30 -73.82 -128.90 -64.55
N LYS A 31 -73.51 -129.98 -63.81
CA LYS A 31 -72.71 -129.88 -62.58
C LYS A 31 -71.28 -129.40 -62.84
N ILE A 32 -70.64 -129.89 -63.90
CA ILE A 32 -69.30 -129.45 -64.31
C ILE A 32 -69.37 -127.98 -64.73
N GLN A 33 -70.35 -127.61 -65.56
CA GLN A 33 -70.53 -126.24 -66.03
C GLN A 33 -70.83 -125.27 -64.87
N ALA A 34 -71.67 -125.66 -63.90
CA ALA A 34 -71.92 -124.88 -62.70
C ALA A 34 -70.67 -124.75 -61.80
N ALA A 35 -69.82 -125.78 -61.75
CA ALA A 35 -68.54 -125.72 -61.03
C ALA A 35 -67.52 -124.83 -61.76
N GLU A 36 -67.48 -124.85 -63.09
CA GLU A 36 -66.66 -123.95 -63.90
C GLU A 36 -67.09 -122.49 -63.74
N TYR A 37 -68.39 -122.19 -63.84
CA TYR A 37 -68.90 -120.85 -63.53
C TYR A 37 -68.68 -120.46 -62.06
N GLY A 38 -68.83 -121.41 -61.13
CA GLY A 38 -68.54 -121.19 -59.72
C GLY A 38 -67.07 -120.87 -59.47
N LEU A 39 -66.14 -121.51 -60.19
CA LEU A 39 -64.71 -121.23 -60.12
C LEU A 39 -64.39 -119.84 -60.67
N VAL A 40 -64.92 -119.48 -61.85
CA VAL A 40 -64.74 -118.13 -62.44
C VAL A 40 -65.27 -117.05 -61.49
N VAL A 41 -66.45 -117.24 -60.89
CA VAL A 41 -67.01 -116.29 -59.91
C VAL A 41 -66.15 -116.21 -58.65
N LEU A 42 -65.53 -117.31 -58.20
CA LEU A 42 -64.61 -117.31 -57.07
C LEU A 42 -63.29 -116.59 -57.42
N GLU A 43 -62.77 -116.76 -58.63
CA GLU A 43 -61.58 -116.05 -59.13
C GLU A 43 -61.85 -114.55 -59.30
N GLU A 44 -63.01 -114.17 -59.87
CA GLU A 44 -63.47 -112.78 -59.95
C GLU A 44 -63.65 -112.17 -58.55
N LYS A 45 -64.27 -112.90 -57.61
CA LYS A 45 -64.40 -112.46 -56.22
C LYS A 45 -63.03 -112.28 -55.55
N LEU A 46 -62.08 -113.19 -55.81
CA LEU A 46 -60.74 -113.13 -55.23
C LEU A 46 -59.94 -111.96 -55.80
N THR A 47 -60.04 -111.72 -57.10
CA THR A 47 -59.42 -110.55 -57.76
C THR A 47 -60.05 -109.24 -57.32
N LEU A 48 -61.38 -109.15 -57.22
CA LEU A 48 -62.09 -107.99 -56.66
C LEU A 48 -61.70 -107.73 -55.21
N LYS A 49 -61.57 -108.79 -54.40
CA LYS A 49 -61.13 -108.65 -53.01
C LYS A 49 -59.70 -108.14 -52.94
N GLN A 50 -58.80 -108.67 -53.76
CA GLN A 50 -57.43 -108.18 -53.83
C GLN A 50 -57.37 -106.71 -54.24
N GLN A 51 -58.14 -106.30 -55.25
CA GLN A 51 -58.23 -104.89 -55.67
C GLN A 51 -58.82 -103.99 -54.56
N TYR A 52 -59.79 -104.48 -53.80
CA TYR A 52 -60.34 -103.74 -52.65
C TYR A 52 -59.30 -103.58 -51.54
N ASP A 53 -58.61 -104.66 -51.18
CA ASP A 53 -57.57 -104.65 -50.15
C ASP A 53 -56.39 -103.73 -50.57
N GLU A 54 -56.02 -103.74 -51.85
CA GLU A 54 -55.03 -102.82 -52.44
C GLU A 54 -55.50 -101.36 -52.37
N LEU A 55 -56.76 -101.08 -52.75
CA LEU A 55 -57.34 -99.74 -52.70
C LEU A 55 -57.49 -99.21 -51.26
N GLU A 56 -57.84 -100.08 -50.30
CA GLU A 56 -57.92 -99.74 -48.88
C GLU A 56 -56.52 -99.43 -48.32
N ALA A 57 -55.49 -100.18 -48.71
CA ALA A 57 -54.10 -99.90 -48.36
C ALA A 57 -53.61 -98.57 -48.95
N GLU A 58 -53.95 -98.27 -50.22
CA GLU A 58 -53.66 -96.98 -50.85
C GLU A 58 -54.38 -95.82 -50.15
N TYR A 59 -55.65 -96.01 -49.77
CA TYR A 59 -56.44 -95.02 -49.03
C TYR A 59 -55.82 -94.74 -47.65
N ASP A 60 -55.44 -95.77 -46.91
CA ASP A 60 -54.78 -95.62 -45.61
C ASP A 60 -53.40 -94.96 -45.73
N SER A 61 -52.63 -95.28 -46.78
CA SER A 61 -51.36 -94.61 -47.09
C SER A 61 -51.58 -93.11 -47.37
N LEU A 62 -52.52 -92.78 -48.26
CA LEU A 62 -52.83 -91.40 -48.61
C LEU A 62 -53.36 -90.61 -47.41
N ARG A 63 -54.14 -91.25 -46.53
CA ARG A 63 -54.62 -90.65 -45.28
C ARG A 63 -53.47 -90.35 -44.33
N GLN A 64 -52.51 -91.25 -44.19
CA GLN A 64 -51.30 -91.01 -43.38
C GLN A 64 -50.44 -89.88 -43.96
N GLU A 65 -50.22 -89.86 -45.27
CA GLU A 65 -49.49 -88.79 -45.96
C GLU A 65 -50.16 -87.43 -45.76
N LEU A 66 -51.50 -87.38 -45.85
CA LEU A 66 -52.27 -86.16 -45.63
C LEU A 66 -52.16 -85.66 -44.18
N GLU A 67 -52.15 -86.57 -43.20
CA GLU A 67 -51.95 -86.20 -41.79
C GLU A 67 -50.53 -85.69 -41.54
N GLN A 68 -49.51 -86.35 -42.08
CA GLN A 68 -48.12 -85.89 -42.03
C GLN A 68 -47.96 -84.51 -42.68
N LEU A 69 -48.61 -84.27 -43.83
CA LEU A 69 -48.55 -82.99 -44.51
C LEU A 69 -49.24 -81.88 -43.70
N LYS A 70 -50.38 -82.17 -43.07
CA LYS A 70 -51.05 -81.22 -42.15
C LYS A 70 -50.18 -80.88 -40.95
N GLU A 71 -49.54 -81.88 -40.35
CA GLU A 71 -48.64 -81.66 -39.22
C GLU A 71 -47.42 -80.82 -39.64
N ALA A 72 -46.78 -81.16 -40.75
CA ALA A 72 -45.66 -80.39 -41.31
C ALA A 72 -46.06 -78.94 -41.64
N PHE A 73 -47.25 -78.73 -42.20
CA PHE A 73 -47.80 -77.39 -42.46
C PHE A 73 -48.06 -76.62 -41.16
N GLY A 74 -48.67 -77.25 -40.16
CA GLY A 74 -48.93 -76.64 -38.86
C GLY A 74 -47.64 -76.26 -38.12
N GLN A 75 -46.63 -77.13 -38.17
CA GLN A 75 -45.30 -76.86 -37.64
C GLN A 75 -44.63 -75.70 -38.39
N SER A 76 -44.63 -75.72 -39.72
CA SER A 76 -44.06 -74.65 -40.57
C SER A 76 -44.74 -73.30 -40.30
N PHE A 77 -46.07 -73.27 -40.21
CA PHE A 77 -46.83 -72.05 -39.91
C PHE A 77 -46.51 -71.51 -38.51
N SER A 78 -46.44 -72.38 -37.50
CA SER A 78 -46.06 -72.01 -36.13
C SER A 78 -44.64 -71.45 -36.05
N ILE A 79 -43.69 -72.08 -36.75
CA ILE A 79 -42.30 -71.60 -36.84
C ILE A 79 -42.25 -70.24 -37.53
N HIS A 80 -42.92 -70.07 -38.68
CA HIS A 80 -42.95 -68.80 -39.39
C HIS A 80 -43.54 -67.67 -38.54
N ARG A 81 -44.63 -67.93 -37.81
CA ARG A 81 -45.22 -66.95 -36.88
C ARG A 81 -44.25 -66.57 -35.77
N LYS A 82 -43.61 -67.55 -35.12
CA LYS A 82 -42.62 -67.27 -34.07
C LYS A 82 -41.43 -66.46 -34.60
N VAL A 83 -40.90 -66.80 -35.77
CA VAL A 83 -39.80 -66.06 -36.39
C VAL A 83 -40.21 -64.61 -36.72
N ALA A 84 -41.46 -64.39 -37.13
CA ALA A 84 -41.99 -63.04 -37.35
C ALA A 84 -42.12 -62.25 -36.05
N GLU A 85 -42.68 -62.86 -34.99
CA GLU A 85 -42.78 -62.28 -33.64
C GLU A 85 -41.37 -61.97 -33.06
N ASP A 86 -40.42 -62.89 -33.19
CA ASP A 86 -39.01 -62.69 -32.79
C ASP A 86 -38.34 -61.58 -33.61
N GLY A 87 -38.71 -61.43 -34.89
CA GLY A 87 -38.27 -60.35 -35.77
C GLY A 87 -38.78 -58.99 -35.32
N GLU A 88 -40.08 -58.88 -35.03
CA GLU A 88 -40.74 -57.65 -34.56
C GLU A 88 -40.21 -57.22 -33.18
N THR A 89 -40.10 -58.14 -32.23
CA THR A 89 -39.54 -57.85 -30.89
C THR A 89 -38.08 -57.41 -30.96
N ARG A 90 -37.28 -58.00 -31.85
CA ARG A 90 -35.90 -57.57 -32.10
C ARG A 90 -35.85 -56.16 -32.69
N GLU A 91 -36.72 -55.84 -33.65
CA GLU A 91 -36.80 -54.50 -34.24
C GLU A 91 -37.23 -53.46 -33.20
N GLU A 92 -38.26 -53.76 -32.40
CA GLU A 92 -38.71 -52.90 -31.29
C GLU A 92 -37.59 -52.65 -30.28
N THR A 93 -36.83 -53.67 -29.91
CA THR A 93 -35.69 -53.55 -29.00
C THR A 93 -34.61 -52.62 -29.57
N LEU A 94 -34.29 -52.75 -30.86
CA LEU A 94 -33.30 -51.90 -31.53
C LEU A 94 -33.77 -50.45 -31.63
N LEU A 95 -35.06 -50.23 -31.92
CA LEU A 95 -35.65 -48.89 -31.95
C LEU A 95 -35.64 -48.24 -30.57
N GLN A 96 -35.99 -48.99 -29.53
CA GLN A 96 -35.95 -48.51 -28.14
C GLN A 96 -34.52 -48.18 -27.71
N GLU A 97 -33.53 -49.00 -28.07
CA GLU A 97 -32.11 -48.73 -27.81
C GLU A 97 -31.65 -47.46 -28.54
N SER A 98 -32.07 -47.28 -29.80
CA SER A 98 -31.76 -46.08 -30.59
C SER A 98 -32.36 -44.83 -29.96
N ALA A 99 -33.64 -44.85 -29.60
CA ALA A 99 -34.33 -43.74 -28.95
C ALA A 99 -33.70 -43.41 -27.59
N SER A 100 -33.32 -44.43 -26.81
CA SER A 100 -32.65 -44.25 -25.51
C SER A 100 -31.28 -43.60 -25.67
N LYS A 101 -30.50 -44.02 -26.67
CA LYS A 101 -29.19 -43.41 -27.00
C LYS A 101 -29.35 -41.96 -27.47
N GLU A 102 -30.32 -41.69 -28.34
CA GLU A 102 -30.61 -40.34 -28.81
C GLU A 102 -31.00 -39.41 -27.65
N ALA A 103 -31.91 -39.86 -26.77
CA ALA A 103 -32.31 -39.12 -25.59
C ALA A 103 -31.13 -38.84 -24.65
N TYR A 104 -30.24 -39.83 -24.45
CA TYR A 104 -29.03 -39.66 -23.65
C TYR A 104 -28.09 -38.59 -24.23
N TYR A 105 -27.78 -38.68 -25.52
CA TYR A 105 -26.88 -37.71 -26.16
C TYR A 105 -27.50 -36.31 -26.22
N LEU A 106 -28.81 -36.21 -26.47
CA LEU A 106 -29.52 -34.93 -26.44
C LEU A 106 -29.47 -34.31 -25.04
N GLY A 107 -29.71 -35.10 -24.00
CA GLY A 107 -29.55 -34.67 -22.61
C GLY A 107 -28.14 -34.17 -22.31
N LYS A 108 -27.12 -34.91 -22.76
CA LYS A 108 -25.71 -34.51 -22.57
C LYS A 108 -25.36 -33.22 -23.31
N ILE A 109 -25.87 -33.03 -24.52
CA ILE A 109 -25.69 -31.79 -25.29
C ILE A 109 -26.31 -30.61 -24.55
N LEU A 110 -27.53 -30.76 -24.02
CA LEU A 110 -28.22 -29.71 -23.27
C LEU A 110 -27.49 -29.35 -21.97
N GLU A 111 -26.99 -30.35 -21.23
CA GLU A 111 -26.14 -30.11 -20.05
C GLU A 111 -24.91 -29.29 -20.41
N MET A 112 -24.14 -29.72 -21.42
CA MET A 112 -22.93 -29.01 -21.85
C MET A 112 -23.23 -27.59 -22.35
N GLN A 113 -24.34 -27.38 -23.06
CA GLN A 113 -24.77 -26.05 -23.50
C GLN A 113 -25.13 -25.16 -22.30
N ASN A 114 -25.77 -25.71 -21.28
CA ASN A 114 -26.12 -24.97 -20.08
C ASN A 114 -24.87 -24.63 -19.24
N GLU A 115 -23.96 -25.59 -19.06
CA GLU A 115 -22.66 -25.37 -18.42
C GLU A 115 -21.85 -24.30 -19.14
N LEU A 116 -21.81 -24.31 -20.48
CA LEU A 116 -21.16 -23.29 -21.29
C LEU A 116 -21.79 -21.91 -21.08
N LYS A 117 -23.12 -21.82 -21.05
CA LYS A 117 -23.85 -20.57 -20.80
C LYS A 117 -23.58 -20.03 -19.40
N GLN A 118 -23.58 -20.91 -18.39
CA GLN A 118 -23.28 -20.55 -17.00
C GLN A 118 -21.83 -20.09 -16.85
N SER A 119 -20.88 -20.80 -17.44
CA SER A 119 -19.46 -20.42 -17.46
C SER A 119 -19.25 -19.03 -18.09
N ARG A 120 -19.90 -18.76 -19.23
CA ARG A 120 -19.86 -17.43 -19.88
C ARG A 120 -20.43 -16.32 -18.98
N ALA A 121 -21.52 -16.58 -18.27
CA ALA A 121 -22.10 -15.61 -17.33
C ALA A 121 -21.15 -15.32 -16.16
N VAL A 122 -20.50 -16.35 -15.61
CA VAL A 122 -19.50 -16.18 -14.55
C VAL A 122 -18.30 -15.36 -15.05
N VAL A 123 -17.80 -15.64 -16.26
CA VAL A 123 -16.70 -14.86 -16.86
C VAL A 123 -17.09 -13.39 -17.03
N ALA A 124 -18.29 -13.09 -17.53
CA ALA A 124 -18.78 -11.72 -17.67
C ALA A 124 -18.88 -11.00 -16.31
N ASN A 125 -19.39 -11.68 -15.27
CA ASN A 125 -19.48 -11.12 -13.93
C ASN A 125 -18.10 -10.83 -13.32
N VAL A 126 -17.15 -11.77 -13.47
CA VAL A 126 -15.76 -11.59 -13.00
C VAL A 126 -15.07 -10.45 -13.76
N GLN A 127 -15.37 -10.28 -15.04
CA GLN A 127 -14.83 -9.18 -15.83
C GLN A 127 -15.38 -7.83 -15.38
N ALA A 128 -16.70 -7.70 -15.17
CA ALA A 128 -17.32 -6.49 -14.63
C ALA A 128 -16.77 -6.13 -13.24
N GLU A 129 -16.56 -7.12 -12.36
CA GLU A 129 -15.97 -6.87 -11.05
C GLU A 129 -14.49 -6.44 -11.14
N ASN A 130 -13.71 -7.00 -12.08
CA ASN A 130 -12.34 -6.53 -12.33
C ASN A 130 -12.32 -5.08 -12.83
N GLU A 131 -13.24 -4.69 -13.71
CA GLU A 131 -13.36 -3.31 -14.20
C GLU A 131 -13.71 -2.36 -13.03
N ARG A 132 -14.67 -2.76 -12.18
CA ARG A 132 -15.04 -2.01 -10.97
C ARG A 132 -13.85 -1.85 -10.00
N LEU A 133 -13.13 -2.94 -9.71
CA LEU A 133 -11.95 -2.91 -8.85
C LEU A 133 -10.83 -2.05 -9.46
N THR A 134 -10.68 -2.07 -10.79
CA THR A 134 -9.71 -1.23 -11.50
C THR A 134 -10.04 0.26 -11.34
N ALA A 135 -11.32 0.63 -11.45
CA ALA A 135 -11.77 2.00 -11.20
C ALA A 135 -11.48 2.44 -9.75
N VAL A 136 -11.81 1.60 -8.76
CA VAL A 136 -11.52 1.91 -7.35
C VAL A 136 -10.02 2.07 -7.09
N VAL A 137 -9.18 1.23 -7.71
CA VAL A 137 -7.72 1.36 -7.61
C VAL A 137 -7.24 2.68 -8.21
N GLN A 138 -7.84 3.13 -9.31
CA GLN A 138 -7.51 4.41 -9.94
C GLN A 138 -7.91 5.58 -9.04
N ASP A 139 -9.12 5.58 -8.49
CA ASP A 139 -9.58 6.62 -7.55
C ASP A 139 -8.68 6.69 -6.30
N LEU A 140 -8.28 5.54 -5.75
CA LEU A 140 -7.37 5.49 -4.60
C LEU A 140 -5.97 6.03 -4.94
N LYS A 141 -5.48 5.82 -6.16
CA LYS A 141 -4.21 6.40 -6.61
C LYS A 141 -4.30 7.92 -6.71
N GLU A 142 -5.35 8.44 -7.33
CA GLU A 142 -5.57 9.88 -7.47
C GLU A 142 -5.74 10.57 -6.11
N ASN A 143 -6.48 9.96 -5.20
CA ASN A 143 -6.61 10.44 -3.83
C ASN A 143 -5.26 10.44 -3.09
N ASN A 144 -4.45 9.40 -3.26
CA ASN A 144 -3.12 9.34 -2.66
C ASN A 144 -2.18 10.42 -3.22
N GLU A 145 -2.22 10.66 -4.53
CA GLU A 145 -1.47 11.76 -5.17
C GLU A 145 -1.91 13.13 -4.64
N MET A 146 -3.22 13.35 -4.46
CA MET A 146 -3.76 14.59 -3.88
C MET A 146 -3.28 14.79 -2.44
N VAL A 147 -3.34 13.74 -1.61
CA VAL A 147 -2.88 13.79 -0.21
C VAL A 147 -1.37 14.04 -0.15
N GLU A 148 -0.58 13.45 -1.05
CA GLU A 148 0.85 13.68 -1.12
C GLU A 148 1.17 15.14 -1.52
N LEU A 149 0.43 15.72 -2.46
CA LEU A 149 0.55 17.14 -2.80
C LEU A 149 0.18 18.06 -1.64
N GLN A 150 -0.87 17.74 -0.88
CA GLN A 150 -1.21 18.47 0.35
C GLN A 150 -0.11 18.35 1.39
N ARG A 151 0.47 17.16 1.59
CA ARG A 151 1.58 16.92 2.51
C ARG A 151 2.81 17.76 2.16
N ILE A 152 3.13 17.88 0.86
CA ILE A 152 4.24 18.71 0.38
C ILE A 152 3.95 20.19 0.67
N ARG A 153 2.75 20.69 0.32
CA ARG A 153 2.36 22.08 0.61
C ARG A 153 2.45 22.42 2.10
N MET A 154 1.92 21.57 2.96
CA MET A 154 1.99 21.77 4.42
C MET A 154 3.44 21.78 4.93
N LYS A 155 4.33 20.96 4.35
CA LYS A 155 5.76 21.01 4.67
C LYS A 155 6.41 22.32 4.24
N ASP A 156 6.00 22.87 3.10
CA ASP A 156 6.52 24.13 2.58
C ASP A 156 6.07 25.31 3.44
N GLU A 157 4.80 25.34 3.83
CA GLU A 157 4.26 26.31 4.78
C GLU A 157 4.97 26.24 6.14
N ILE A 158 5.20 25.04 6.70
CA ILE A 158 5.97 24.87 7.94
C ILE A 158 7.40 25.42 7.79
N ARG A 159 8.04 25.22 6.62
CA ARG A 159 9.39 25.76 6.37
C ARG A 159 9.36 27.29 6.32
N GLU A 160 8.35 27.87 5.68
CA GLU A 160 8.16 29.33 5.62
C GLU A 160 7.92 29.92 7.01
N TYR A 161 7.05 29.31 7.82
CA TYR A 161 6.81 29.75 9.20
C TYR A 161 8.08 29.70 10.04
N LYS A 162 8.88 28.63 9.93
CA LYS A 162 10.18 28.54 10.63
C LYS A 162 11.16 29.62 10.20
N PHE A 163 11.21 29.93 8.90
CA PHE A 163 12.05 31.00 8.39
C PHE A 163 11.60 32.37 8.92
N ARG A 164 10.29 32.63 8.92
CA ARG A 164 9.71 33.85 9.48
C ARG A 164 9.95 33.99 10.98
N GLU A 165 9.78 32.91 11.74
CA GLU A 165 10.06 32.86 13.18
C GLU A 165 11.53 33.18 13.46
N ALA A 166 12.46 32.55 12.73
CA ALA A 166 13.89 32.83 12.88
C ALA A 166 14.24 34.30 12.61
N ARG A 167 13.61 34.92 11.60
CA ARG A 167 13.78 36.35 11.30
C ARG A 167 13.24 37.23 12.42
N LEU A 168 12.03 36.95 12.92
CA LEU A 168 11.44 37.71 14.03
C LEU A 168 12.27 37.59 15.32
N LEU A 169 12.86 36.42 15.58
CA LEU A 169 13.77 36.23 16.72
C LEU A 169 15.06 37.05 16.56
N GLN A 170 15.58 37.15 15.33
CA GLN A 170 16.72 38.02 15.03
C GLN A 170 16.35 39.50 15.28
N ASP A 171 15.25 39.98 14.70
CA ASP A 171 14.78 41.36 14.89
C ASP A 171 14.57 41.69 16.38
N TYR A 172 14.03 40.74 17.15
CA TYR A 172 13.85 40.89 18.59
C TYR A 172 15.20 40.98 19.33
N THR A 173 16.18 40.18 18.94
CA THR A 173 17.54 40.23 19.50
C THR A 173 18.20 41.59 19.21
N GLU A 174 18.07 42.10 17.99
CA GLU A 174 18.60 43.42 17.60
C GLU A 174 17.94 44.54 18.42
N LEU A 175 16.61 44.50 18.61
CA LEU A 175 15.90 45.46 19.46
C LEU A 175 16.30 45.37 20.94
N GLU A 176 16.56 44.17 21.47
CA GLU A 176 17.08 44.00 22.83
C GLU A 176 18.48 44.62 22.98
N GLU A 177 19.35 44.43 21.99
CA GLU A 177 20.68 45.05 21.96
C GLU A 177 20.58 46.58 21.92
N GLU A 178 19.74 47.14 21.04
CA GLU A 178 19.48 48.58 20.98
C GLU A 178 18.96 49.11 22.32
N ASN A 179 18.00 48.43 22.95
CA ASN A 179 17.48 48.83 24.26
C ASN A 179 18.57 48.84 25.34
N ILE A 180 19.42 47.80 25.37
CA ILE A 180 20.57 47.74 26.29
C ILE A 180 21.52 48.92 26.03
N THR A 181 21.80 49.26 24.78
CA THR A 181 22.68 50.40 24.46
C THR A 181 22.06 51.74 24.88
N LEU A 182 20.75 51.94 24.68
CA LEU A 182 20.04 53.13 25.14
C LEU A 182 20.03 53.23 26.66
N GLN A 183 19.78 52.14 27.38
CA GLN A 183 19.85 52.11 28.85
C GLN A 183 21.25 52.47 29.36
N LYS A 184 22.31 51.99 28.70
CA LYS A 184 23.69 52.38 29.02
C LYS A 184 23.91 53.87 28.80
N LEU A 185 23.49 54.41 27.65
CA LEU A 185 23.62 55.84 27.34
C LEU A 185 22.88 56.71 28.35
N VAL A 186 21.64 56.34 28.72
CA VAL A 186 20.86 57.04 29.76
C VAL A 186 21.58 57.00 31.10
N SER A 187 22.16 55.86 31.47
CA SER A 187 22.93 55.72 32.72
C SER A 187 24.17 56.62 32.72
N THR A 188 24.91 56.67 31.61
CA THR A 188 26.05 57.58 31.43
C THR A 188 25.61 59.05 31.49
N LEU A 189 24.50 59.42 30.86
CA LEU A 189 23.97 60.79 30.92
C LEU A 189 23.58 61.18 32.36
N LYS A 190 22.95 60.29 33.12
CA LYS A 190 22.65 60.52 34.54
C LYS A 190 23.91 60.71 35.36
N GLN A 191 24.94 59.88 35.13
CA GLN A 191 26.25 60.03 35.78
C GLN A 191 26.87 61.41 35.46
N ASN A 192 26.93 61.78 34.18
CA ASN A 192 27.46 63.09 33.76
C ASN A 192 26.65 64.27 34.33
N GLN A 193 25.32 64.10 34.49
CA GLN A 193 24.47 65.13 35.10
C GLN A 193 24.81 65.34 36.58
N VAL A 194 25.06 64.27 37.33
CA VAL A 194 25.51 64.35 38.73
C VAL A 194 26.88 65.03 38.82
N GLU A 195 27.82 64.66 37.93
CA GLU A 195 29.14 65.30 37.85
C GLU A 195 29.04 66.80 37.53
N TYR A 196 28.16 67.18 36.59
CA TYR A 196 27.91 68.58 36.25
C TYR A 196 27.36 69.38 37.44
N GLU A 197 26.36 68.84 38.16
CA GLU A 197 25.85 69.50 39.36
C GLU A 197 26.94 69.61 40.44
N GLY A 198 27.81 68.60 40.60
CA GLY A 198 28.97 68.66 41.49
C GLY A 198 29.93 69.80 41.14
N LEU A 199 30.30 69.92 39.86
CA LEU A 199 31.16 71.02 39.37
C LEU A 199 30.49 72.39 39.54
N LYS A 200 29.18 72.48 39.34
CA LYS A 200 28.43 73.74 39.55
C LYS A 200 28.47 74.18 41.01
N HIS A 201 28.37 73.25 41.96
CA HIS A 201 28.50 73.56 43.38
C HIS A 201 29.94 74.01 43.73
N GLU A 202 30.93 73.39 43.10
CA GLU A 202 32.34 73.78 43.25
C GLU A 202 32.63 75.18 42.68
N ILE A 203 32.12 75.50 41.49
CA ILE A 203 32.19 76.85 40.90
C ILE A 203 31.57 77.88 41.84
N LYS A 204 30.35 77.61 42.35
CA LYS A 204 29.68 78.53 43.27
C LYS A 204 30.49 78.76 44.55
N ARG A 205 31.12 77.72 45.09
CA ARG A 205 32.01 77.82 46.25
C ARG A 205 33.21 78.73 45.96
N PHE A 206 33.82 78.58 44.79
CA PHE A 206 34.93 79.45 44.36
C PHE A 206 34.48 80.90 44.11
N GLU A 207 33.27 81.12 43.60
CA GLU A 207 32.69 82.46 43.46
C GLU A 207 32.48 83.13 44.82
N GLU A 208 31.93 82.41 45.81
CA GLU A 208 31.78 82.89 47.19
C GLU A 208 33.13 83.23 47.83
N GLU A 209 34.15 82.37 47.64
CA GLU A 209 35.53 82.63 48.10
C GLU A 209 36.13 83.87 47.41
N THR A 210 35.89 84.04 46.11
CA THR A 210 36.34 85.21 45.34
C THR A 210 35.69 86.50 45.86
N VAL A 211 34.39 86.49 46.15
CA VAL A 211 33.67 87.65 46.71
C VAL A 211 34.21 88.01 48.10
N LEU A 212 34.47 87.00 48.96
CA LEU A 212 35.05 87.23 50.27
C LEU A 212 36.45 87.87 50.17
N LEU A 213 37.30 87.34 49.30
CA LEU A 213 38.64 87.89 49.05
C LEU A 213 38.56 89.32 48.49
N ASN A 214 37.62 89.61 47.59
CA ASN A 214 37.41 90.97 47.08
C ASN A 214 36.95 91.93 48.19
N SER A 215 36.03 91.52 49.07
CA SER A 215 35.61 92.32 50.21
C SER A 215 36.79 92.62 51.15
N GLN A 216 37.62 91.61 51.43
CA GLN A 216 38.84 91.79 52.24
C GLN A 216 39.84 92.75 51.58
N LEU A 217 39.98 92.67 50.25
CA LEU A 217 40.81 93.58 49.48
C LEU A 217 40.27 95.03 49.52
N GLU A 218 38.97 95.22 49.37
CA GLU A 218 38.32 96.54 49.48
C GLU A 218 38.48 97.14 50.88
N ASP A 219 38.35 96.35 51.94
CA ASP A 219 38.63 96.78 53.31
C ASP A 219 40.09 97.18 53.48
N ALA A 220 41.03 96.42 52.92
CA ALA A 220 42.45 96.76 52.94
C ALA A 220 42.74 98.05 52.16
N ILE A 221 42.09 98.28 51.02
CA ILE A 221 42.19 99.52 50.24
C ILE A 221 41.64 100.70 51.06
N ARG A 222 40.47 100.57 51.69
CA ARG A 222 39.89 101.62 52.54
C ARG A 222 40.80 101.97 53.72
N LEU A 223 41.36 100.96 54.40
CA LEU A 223 42.33 101.18 55.48
C LEU A 223 43.58 101.90 54.97
N LYS A 224 44.06 101.54 53.77
CA LYS A 224 45.17 102.21 53.11
C LYS A 224 44.84 103.67 52.81
N GLU A 225 43.67 103.97 52.22
CA GLU A 225 43.24 105.34 51.93
C GLU A 225 43.13 106.20 53.20
N ILE A 226 42.60 105.63 54.30
CA ILE A 226 42.56 106.30 55.61
C ILE A 226 43.98 106.60 56.10
N ALA A 227 44.90 105.63 56.01
CA ALA A 227 46.29 105.82 56.41
C ALA A 227 47.01 106.86 55.54
N GLU A 228 46.75 106.87 54.23
CA GLU A 228 47.26 107.87 53.29
C GLU A 228 46.71 109.26 53.62
N HIS A 229 45.42 109.39 53.92
CA HIS A 229 44.82 110.68 54.29
C HIS A 229 45.35 111.21 55.62
N GLN A 230 45.47 110.35 56.64
CA GLN A 230 46.09 110.73 57.92
C GLN A 230 47.55 111.18 57.74
N LEU A 231 48.29 110.54 56.83
CA LEU A 231 49.64 110.96 56.46
C LEU A 231 49.63 112.33 55.77
N GLU A 232 48.70 112.57 54.83
CA GLU A 232 48.53 113.87 54.17
C GLU A 232 48.20 114.98 55.16
N GLU A 233 47.28 114.75 56.11
CA GLU A 233 46.94 115.71 57.17
C GLU A 233 48.14 116.00 58.08
N ALA A 234 48.92 114.98 58.45
CA ALA A 234 50.16 115.14 59.21
C ALA A 234 51.22 115.95 58.42
N LEU A 235 51.30 115.76 57.10
CA LEU A 235 52.21 116.52 56.24
C LEU A 235 51.76 117.97 56.07
N GLU A 236 50.46 118.25 55.90
CA GLU A 236 49.94 119.61 55.76
C GLU A 236 50.01 120.38 57.09
N THR A 237 49.75 119.73 58.21
CA THR A 237 49.98 120.33 59.55
C THR A 237 51.44 120.70 59.74
N LEU A 238 52.37 119.81 59.39
CA LEU A 238 53.81 120.09 59.46
C LEU A 238 54.25 121.21 58.49
N LYS A 239 53.64 121.28 57.29
CA LYS A 239 53.85 122.38 56.34
C LYS A 239 53.31 123.71 56.90
N ASN A 240 52.12 123.72 57.48
CA ASN A 240 51.55 124.90 58.13
C ASN A 240 52.40 125.37 59.30
N GLU A 241 52.89 124.45 60.15
CA GLU A 241 53.85 124.77 61.21
C GLU A 241 55.16 125.34 60.65
N ARG A 242 55.65 124.79 59.52
CA ARG A 242 56.83 125.32 58.83
C ARG A 242 56.59 126.71 58.24
N GLU A 243 55.41 126.97 57.67
CA GLU A 243 55.01 128.28 57.15
C GLU A 243 54.82 129.31 58.27
N GLN A 244 54.20 128.92 59.38
CA GLN A 244 54.12 129.75 60.60
C GLN A 244 55.51 130.04 61.14
N LYS A 245 56.37 129.04 61.29
CA LYS A 245 57.77 129.21 61.69
C LYS A 245 58.54 130.11 60.73
N ASN A 246 58.30 129.99 59.43
CA ASN A 246 58.91 130.87 58.42
C ASN A 246 58.34 132.28 58.48
N SER A 247 57.06 132.46 58.79
CA SER A 247 56.42 133.77 58.96
C SER A 247 56.94 134.45 60.21
N LEU A 248 57.02 133.75 61.34
CA LEU A 248 57.69 134.20 62.56
C LEU A 248 59.17 134.49 62.32
N ARG A 249 59.87 133.67 61.51
CA ARG A 249 61.24 133.99 61.06
C ARG A 249 61.30 135.23 60.19
N LYS A 250 60.33 135.47 59.29
CA LYS A 250 60.25 136.68 58.46
C LYS A 250 59.92 137.91 59.30
N GLU A 251 59.04 137.80 60.28
CA GLU A 251 58.76 138.86 61.26
C GLU A 251 60.00 139.14 62.11
N LEU A 252 60.67 138.11 62.60
CA LEU A 252 61.96 138.25 63.28
C LEU A 252 63.03 138.87 62.35
N SER A 253 63.09 138.45 61.09
CA SER A 253 63.95 139.06 60.07
C SER A 253 63.55 140.51 59.78
N GLN A 254 62.27 140.87 59.75
CA GLN A 254 61.78 142.26 59.60
C GLN A 254 62.13 143.10 60.82
N TYR A 255 62.02 142.55 62.04
CA TYR A 255 62.51 143.17 63.27
C TYR A 255 64.04 143.35 63.24
N ILE A 256 64.79 142.39 62.68
CA ILE A 256 66.23 142.50 62.43
C ILE A 256 66.53 143.51 61.30
N THR A 257 65.64 143.70 60.32
CA THR A 257 65.84 144.64 59.18
C THR A 257 65.53 146.10 59.58
N LEU A 258 64.65 146.33 60.57
CA LEU A 258 64.40 147.65 61.15
C LEU A 258 65.48 148.09 62.16
N ASN A 259 66.43 147.21 62.51
CA ASN A 259 67.49 147.47 63.48
C ASN A 259 68.82 146.86 63.01
N ASP A 260 69.53 147.65 62.19
CA ASP A 260 70.84 147.42 61.56
C ASP A 260 71.82 146.51 62.36
N ASN A 261 72.29 145.42 61.72
CA ASN A 261 73.71 145.07 61.47
C ASN A 261 74.05 143.56 61.48
N HIS A 262 74.60 143.11 60.35
CA HIS A 262 75.55 141.98 60.14
C HIS A 262 75.10 140.51 60.38
N ILE A 263 75.05 139.70 59.31
CA ILE A 263 75.98 138.58 58.99
C ILE A 263 75.43 137.79 57.79
N SER A 264 76.21 137.77 56.71
CA SER A 264 76.11 136.85 55.57
C SER A 264 76.81 135.53 55.87
N ILE A 265 76.15 134.38 55.68
CA ILE A 265 76.82 133.07 55.53
C ILE A 265 76.08 132.22 54.48
N SER A 266 76.78 131.93 53.37
CA SER A 266 76.51 130.83 52.42
C SER A 266 76.97 129.49 52.99
N VAL A 267 76.37 128.36 52.53
CA VAL A 267 76.86 126.94 52.44
C VAL A 267 75.59 126.06 52.31
N ASP A 268 75.24 125.37 51.23
CA ASP A 268 75.87 124.31 50.40
C ASP A 268 75.81 122.88 51.01
N GLY A 269 75.33 121.91 50.20
CA GLY A 269 75.76 120.51 50.26
C GLY A 269 74.88 119.40 50.89
N LEU A 270 74.79 118.29 50.13
CA LEU A 270 74.60 116.86 50.49
C LEU A 270 73.15 116.34 50.68
N LYS A 271 72.58 115.39 49.92
CA LYS A 271 73.03 114.18 49.17
C LYS A 271 73.71 113.07 49.98
N PHE A 272 73.20 111.85 49.78
CA PHE A 272 73.62 110.49 50.19
C PHE A 272 73.29 110.10 51.65
N ALA A 273 72.92 108.87 52.01
CA ALA A 273 73.18 107.53 51.44
C ALA A 273 71.94 106.62 51.67
N GLU A 274 71.59 105.62 50.87
CA GLU A 274 72.34 104.43 50.41
C GLU A 274 72.83 103.52 51.55
N ASP A 275 72.55 102.23 51.33
CA ASP A 275 72.89 101.04 52.12
C ASP A 275 72.23 100.90 53.51
N GLY A 276 71.63 99.77 53.86
CA GLY A 276 71.72 98.44 53.27
C GLY A 276 71.56 97.43 54.40
N SER A 277 70.82 96.36 54.16
CA SER A 277 71.02 95.01 54.72
C SER A 277 69.81 94.12 54.46
N GLU A 278 69.83 93.53 53.27
CA GLU A 278 69.62 92.07 53.17
C GLU A 278 70.61 91.33 54.10
N PRO A 279 70.37 90.07 54.54
CA PRO A 279 69.94 89.00 53.63
C PRO A 279 69.11 87.83 54.19
N ASN A 280 68.67 87.01 53.23
CA ASN A 280 68.56 85.55 53.25
C ASN A 280 67.53 84.90 54.20
N ASN A 281 66.78 83.87 53.81
CA ASN A 281 66.98 82.88 52.75
C ASN A 281 65.66 82.17 52.45
N ASP A 282 65.45 81.82 51.17
CA ASP A 282 64.94 80.55 50.60
C ASP A 282 63.86 79.76 51.39
N ASP A 283 62.77 79.24 50.81
CA ASP A 283 62.74 78.45 49.58
C ASP A 283 61.31 77.90 49.31
N LYS A 284 61.07 77.45 48.06
CA LYS A 284 59.96 76.61 47.53
C LYS A 284 58.65 77.34 47.14
N MET A 285 58.52 77.87 45.92
CA MET A 285 58.35 77.23 44.58
C MET A 285 56.94 76.61 44.40
N ASN A 286 56.00 77.38 43.82
CA ASN A 286 55.53 77.36 42.41
C ASN A 286 54.78 76.06 42.01
N GLY A 287 53.64 76.06 41.34
CA GLY A 287 52.86 77.15 40.74
C GLY A 287 51.59 76.60 40.08
N HIS A 288 50.58 77.45 40.00
CA HIS A 288 49.50 77.38 39.03
C HIS A 288 49.89 78.25 37.83
N ILE A 289 49.34 78.00 36.63
CA ILE A 289 48.65 78.98 35.76
C ILE A 289 48.19 78.27 34.46
N HIS A 290 46.92 78.50 34.12
CA HIS A 290 46.21 78.16 32.88
C HIS A 290 46.59 79.12 31.71
N GLY A 291 46.43 78.69 30.45
CA GLY A 291 46.81 79.40 29.19
C GLY A 291 45.95 80.63 28.82
N PRO A 292 45.60 80.92 27.54
CA PRO A 292 46.17 80.60 26.21
C PRO A 292 46.23 81.86 25.27
N LEU A 293 46.72 81.78 23.99
CA LEU A 293 46.15 82.43 22.75
C LEU A 293 47.08 82.40 21.48
N VAL A 294 46.61 81.74 20.40
CA VAL A 294 46.59 82.01 18.93
C VAL A 294 47.76 82.70 18.15
N LYS A 295 48.18 82.09 17.01
CA LYS A 295 48.27 82.59 15.59
C LYS A 295 49.19 81.67 14.74
N LEU A 296 48.74 80.99 13.67
CA LEU A 296 48.51 81.35 12.25
C LEU A 296 49.74 81.17 11.30
N ASN A 297 49.48 80.51 10.14
CA ASN A 297 50.29 80.33 8.88
C ASN A 297 51.48 79.35 8.91
N GLY A 298 51.82 78.56 7.88
CA GLY A 298 51.38 78.47 6.48
C GLY A 298 52.60 78.28 5.55
N ASP A 299 52.53 77.28 4.65
CA ASP A 299 53.25 77.11 3.37
C ASP A 299 54.50 76.19 3.19
N TYR A 300 54.43 75.54 2.01
CA TYR A 300 55.17 74.44 1.38
C TYR A 300 56.55 74.81 0.77
N ARG A 301 57.51 73.85 0.74
CA ARG A 301 58.25 73.39 -0.48
C ARG A 301 59.37 72.35 -0.20
N THR A 302 59.40 71.29 -1.00
CA THR A 302 60.55 70.42 -1.38
C THR A 302 61.35 71.08 -2.55
N PRO A 303 62.44 70.55 -3.19
CA PRO A 303 63.27 69.31 -3.03
C PRO A 303 64.82 69.45 -3.33
N THR A 304 65.59 68.33 -3.33
CA THR A 304 66.71 67.87 -4.26
C THR A 304 67.69 66.94 -3.50
N LEU A 305 67.93 65.65 -3.79
CA LEU A 305 68.48 64.85 -4.93
C LEU A 305 70.04 64.82 -5.06
N ARG A 306 70.63 63.59 -4.93
CA ARG A 306 71.72 62.89 -5.71
C ARG A 306 72.60 61.98 -4.80
N LYS A 307 73.26 60.87 -5.17
CA LYS A 307 73.17 59.72 -6.13
C LYS A 307 74.47 58.86 -5.95
N GLY A 308 74.42 57.51 -6.08
CA GLY A 308 75.57 56.60 -6.39
C GLY A 308 75.52 55.20 -5.73
N GLU A 309 74.98 54.14 -6.38
CA GLU A 309 75.64 52.97 -7.07
C GLU A 309 75.96 51.76 -6.14
N SER A 310 75.72 50.45 -6.40
CA SER A 310 75.09 49.65 -7.48
C SER A 310 74.85 48.15 -7.09
N LEU A 311 73.72 47.54 -7.53
CA LEU A 311 73.43 46.15 -7.98
C LEU A 311 72.94 44.96 -7.09
N HIS A 312 71.84 44.34 -7.63
CA HIS A 312 71.15 43.04 -7.43
C HIS A 312 69.95 42.92 -6.43
N PRO A 313 68.90 42.11 -6.75
CA PRO A 313 67.54 42.60 -6.97
C PRO A 313 66.56 42.11 -5.89
N VAL A 314 65.95 43.04 -5.15
CA VAL A 314 64.88 42.73 -4.20
C VAL A 314 63.56 43.22 -4.80
N SER A 315 62.59 42.31 -4.82
CA SER A 315 61.18 42.53 -5.16
C SER A 315 60.68 43.86 -4.60
N ASP A 316 60.07 44.66 -5.48
CA ASP A 316 59.57 45.99 -5.16
C ASP A 316 58.41 45.90 -4.15
N LEU A 317 58.72 46.22 -2.88
CA LEU A 317 57.80 46.26 -1.74
C LEU A 317 56.60 47.20 -1.99
N PHE A 318 56.72 48.12 -2.96
CA PHE A 318 55.61 48.97 -3.38
C PHE A 318 54.57 48.25 -4.24
N SER A 319 54.92 47.16 -4.93
CA SER A 319 53.95 46.35 -5.68
C SER A 319 53.19 45.37 -4.78
N GLU A 320 53.84 44.78 -3.78
CA GLU A 320 53.19 43.85 -2.83
C GLU A 320 52.27 44.57 -1.83
N LEU A 321 52.67 45.76 -1.36
CA LEU A 321 51.80 46.55 -0.49
C LEU A 321 50.60 47.13 -1.26
N ASN A 322 50.82 47.66 -2.47
CA ASN A 322 49.71 48.22 -3.26
C ASN A 322 48.78 47.14 -3.84
N ILE A 323 49.25 45.96 -4.26
CA ILE A 323 48.35 44.94 -4.82
C ILE A 323 47.41 44.38 -3.75
N SER A 324 47.92 44.12 -2.54
CA SER A 324 47.10 43.61 -1.44
C SER A 324 46.11 44.66 -0.91
N GLU A 325 46.53 45.93 -0.85
CA GLU A 325 45.67 47.04 -0.44
C GLU A 325 44.63 47.39 -1.52
N ILE A 326 45.01 47.39 -2.80
CA ILE A 326 44.09 47.57 -3.94
C ILE A 326 43.09 46.40 -4.03
N GLN A 327 43.52 45.16 -3.77
CA GLN A 327 42.60 44.01 -3.73
C GLN A 327 41.61 44.10 -2.57
N LYS A 328 42.06 44.53 -1.38
CA LYS A 328 41.17 44.80 -0.23
C LYS A 328 40.18 45.92 -0.53
N LEU A 329 40.64 47.03 -1.13
CA LEU A 329 39.78 48.14 -1.52
C LEU A 329 38.78 47.74 -2.60
N LYS A 330 39.16 46.91 -3.59
CA LYS A 330 38.22 46.33 -4.57
C LYS A 330 37.19 45.42 -3.92
N GLN A 331 37.59 44.63 -2.92
CA GLN A 331 36.66 43.75 -2.21
C GLN A 331 35.70 44.53 -1.32
N GLN A 332 36.18 45.60 -0.66
CA GLN A 332 35.34 46.55 0.07
C GLN A 332 34.39 47.31 -0.86
N LEU A 333 34.85 47.73 -2.04
CA LEU A 333 33.99 48.38 -3.03
C LEU A 333 32.89 47.44 -3.53
N MET A 334 33.22 46.19 -3.88
CA MET A 334 32.20 45.19 -4.27
C MET A 334 31.24 44.85 -3.14
N GLN A 335 31.68 44.94 -1.87
CA GLN A 335 30.81 44.76 -0.71
C GLN A 335 29.83 45.92 -0.58
N VAL A 336 30.32 47.16 -0.68
CA VAL A 336 29.49 48.38 -0.65
C VAL A 336 28.53 48.44 -1.85
N GLU A 337 28.94 47.98 -3.03
CA GLU A 337 28.06 47.89 -4.20
C GLU A 337 26.93 46.88 -4.00
N ARG A 338 27.21 45.74 -3.35
CA ARG A 338 26.17 44.76 -2.98
C ARG A 338 25.23 45.33 -1.90
N GLU A 339 25.76 45.98 -0.88
CA GLU A 339 24.95 46.65 0.16
C GLU A 339 24.09 47.76 -0.44
N LYS A 340 24.63 48.57 -1.35
CA LYS A 340 23.89 49.59 -2.11
C LYS A 340 22.76 48.97 -2.93
N ALA A 341 22.99 47.83 -3.60
CA ALA A 341 21.95 47.15 -4.36
C ALA A 341 20.82 46.63 -3.46
N ILE A 342 21.15 46.08 -2.30
CA ILE A 342 20.17 45.63 -1.30
C ILE A 342 19.37 46.81 -0.74
N LEU A 343 20.05 47.91 -0.40
CA LEU A 343 19.39 49.12 0.09
C LEU A 343 18.46 49.74 -0.97
N LEU A 344 18.84 49.72 -2.24
CA LEU A 344 17.96 50.16 -3.34
C LEU A 344 16.74 49.26 -3.49
N ALA A 345 16.90 47.94 -3.37
CA ALA A 345 15.78 47.00 -3.40
C ALA A 345 14.83 47.22 -2.20
N ASN A 346 15.37 47.40 -0.99
CA ASN A 346 14.59 47.70 0.21
C ASN A 346 13.88 49.06 0.11
N LEU A 347 14.54 50.07 -0.46
CA LEU A 347 13.92 51.38 -0.70
C LEU A 347 12.76 51.27 -1.70
N GLN A 348 12.93 50.48 -2.77
CA GLN A 348 11.87 50.22 -3.73
C GLN A 348 10.70 49.46 -3.09
N GLU A 349 10.97 48.46 -2.25
CA GLU A 349 9.94 47.73 -1.50
C GLU A 349 9.22 48.63 -0.49
N SER A 350 9.95 49.50 0.22
CA SER A 350 9.35 50.48 1.12
C SER A 350 8.48 51.49 0.36
N GLN A 351 8.92 51.94 -0.84
CA GLN A 351 8.12 52.80 -1.71
C GLN A 351 6.85 52.10 -2.21
N THR A 352 6.90 50.82 -2.59
CA THR A 352 5.69 50.09 -3.01
C THR A 352 4.73 49.86 -1.85
N GLN A 353 5.24 49.55 -0.65
CA GLN A 353 4.42 49.47 0.57
C GLN A 353 3.79 50.82 0.92
N LEU A 354 4.51 51.93 0.75
CA LEU A 354 3.97 53.28 0.97
C LEU A 354 2.86 53.60 -0.04
N GLU A 355 3.03 53.28 -1.31
CA GLU A 355 1.96 53.48 -2.31
C GLU A 355 0.74 52.60 -2.03
N HIS A 356 0.93 51.35 -1.59
CA HIS A 356 -0.17 50.49 -1.17
C HIS A 356 -0.92 51.05 0.05
N THR A 357 -0.20 51.53 1.07
CA THR A 357 -0.83 52.13 2.26
C THR A 357 -1.51 53.46 1.95
N LYS A 358 -0.96 54.30 1.07
CA LYS A 358 -1.65 55.49 0.55
C LYS A 358 -2.94 55.10 -0.18
N GLY A 359 -2.90 54.08 -1.04
CA GLY A 359 -4.08 53.57 -1.74
C GLY A 359 -5.16 53.03 -0.80
N ALA A 360 -4.77 52.30 0.24
CA ALA A 360 -5.70 51.86 1.28
C ALA A 360 -6.29 53.05 2.05
N LEU A 361 -5.48 54.06 2.37
CA LEU A 361 -5.92 55.25 3.08
C LEU A 361 -6.89 56.10 2.24
N THR A 362 -6.65 56.26 0.93
CA THR A 362 -7.59 56.96 0.03
C THR A 362 -8.90 56.19 -0.07
N GLU A 363 -8.87 54.87 -0.15
CA GLU A 363 -10.08 54.04 -0.18
C GLU A 363 -10.88 54.14 1.13
N GLN A 364 -10.21 54.20 2.29
CA GLN A 364 -10.87 54.48 3.57
C GLN A 364 -11.46 55.89 3.62
N HIS A 365 -10.74 56.90 3.11
CA HIS A 365 -11.28 58.26 3.00
C HIS A 365 -12.53 58.29 2.13
N GLU A 366 -12.56 57.59 0.98
CA GLU A 366 -13.76 57.49 0.14
C GLU A 366 -14.91 56.77 0.84
N ARG A 367 -14.64 55.70 1.61
CA ARG A 367 -15.68 55.03 2.43
C ARG A 367 -16.24 55.96 3.49
N VAL A 368 -15.40 56.69 4.20
CA VAL A 368 -15.82 57.68 5.21
C VAL A 368 -16.58 58.83 4.56
N HIS A 369 -16.14 59.28 3.37
CA HIS A 369 -16.84 60.32 2.62
C HIS A 369 -18.25 59.87 2.21
N ARG A 370 -18.38 58.67 1.61
CA ARG A 370 -19.68 58.06 1.30
C ARG A 370 -20.57 57.92 2.53
N LEU A 371 -20.01 57.51 3.66
CA LEU A 371 -20.76 57.42 4.92
C LEU A 371 -21.21 58.80 5.42
N THR A 372 -20.34 59.80 5.29
CA THR A 372 -20.64 61.20 5.66
C THR A 372 -21.74 61.78 4.78
N GLU A 373 -21.71 61.53 3.47
CA GLU A 373 -22.79 61.88 2.54
C GLU A 373 -24.10 61.19 2.93
N HIS A 374 -24.05 59.90 3.29
CA HIS A 374 -25.22 59.14 3.72
C HIS A 374 -25.81 59.68 5.02
N VAL A 375 -24.97 60.06 5.99
CA VAL A 375 -25.39 60.70 7.25
C VAL A 375 -25.97 62.09 6.99
N ASN A 376 -25.36 62.88 6.11
CA ASN A 376 -25.88 64.19 5.73
C ASN A 376 -27.22 64.10 4.97
N ALA A 377 -27.40 63.07 4.13
CA ALA A 377 -28.68 62.79 3.50
C ALA A 377 -29.76 62.40 4.53
N MET A 378 -29.41 61.57 5.53
CA MET A 378 -30.32 61.25 6.64
C MET A 378 -30.67 62.49 7.48
N ARG A 379 -29.69 63.36 7.75
CA ARG A 379 -29.90 64.63 8.46
C ARG A 379 -30.79 65.59 7.66
N GLY A 380 -30.61 65.68 6.34
CA GLY A 380 -31.48 66.46 5.46
C GLY A 380 -32.93 65.95 5.45
N LEU A 381 -33.13 64.64 5.54
CA LEU A 381 -34.46 64.02 5.68
C LEU A 381 -35.09 64.26 7.07
N GLN A 382 -34.28 64.42 8.12
CA GLN A 382 -34.75 64.80 9.46
C GLN A 382 -35.11 66.28 9.55
N SER A 383 -34.26 67.18 9.04
CA SER A 383 -34.57 68.62 8.98
C SER A 383 -35.75 68.95 8.06
N SER A 384 -35.99 68.15 7.01
CA SER A 384 -37.20 68.22 6.18
C SER A 384 -38.48 67.77 6.91
N LYS A 385 -38.37 66.97 7.99
CA LYS A 385 -39.50 66.60 8.84
C LYS A 385 -39.74 67.61 9.97
N GLU A 386 -38.69 68.29 10.45
CA GLU A 386 -38.79 69.28 11.52
C GLU A 386 -39.33 70.65 11.06
N LEU A 387 -39.27 71.00 9.76
CA LEU A 387 -39.91 72.23 9.24
C LEU A 387 -41.45 72.13 9.08
N LYS A 388 -42.09 71.06 9.56
CA LYS A 388 -43.56 70.89 9.54
C LYS A 388 -44.20 70.70 10.92
N GLN A 389 -43.43 70.80 12.01
CA GLN A 389 -43.94 70.70 13.37
C GLN A 389 -43.20 71.71 14.24
N LEU A 390 -43.76 72.91 14.39
CA LEU A 390 -43.69 73.78 15.57
C LEU A 390 -44.44 75.07 15.21
N ASP A 391 -45.76 75.02 15.35
CA ASP A 391 -46.62 76.18 15.53
C ASP A 391 -47.37 75.99 16.86
N GLY A 392 -47.49 77.08 17.64
CA GLY A 392 -48.08 77.15 18.98
C GLY A 392 -47.11 76.80 20.13
N GLU A 393 -47.06 77.49 21.27
CA GLU A 393 -47.67 78.72 21.79
C GLU A 393 -47.14 78.84 23.25
N LYS A 394 -46.81 80.06 23.71
CA LYS A 394 -46.90 80.60 25.11
C LYS A 394 -46.17 79.87 26.26
N GLY A 395 -45.56 80.53 27.26
CA GLY A 395 -45.49 81.93 27.64
C GLY A 395 -45.43 82.09 29.18
N ARG A 396 -44.79 83.18 29.64
CA ARG A 396 -44.94 83.90 30.94
C ARG A 396 -44.42 83.23 32.23
N ASP A 397 -43.95 83.92 33.29
CA ASP A 397 -43.47 85.29 33.60
C ASP A 397 -43.08 85.29 35.12
N SER A 398 -42.47 86.38 35.62
CA SER A 398 -42.17 86.83 37.02
C SER A 398 -40.93 86.21 37.69
N GLY A 399 -40.00 86.94 38.34
CA GLY A 399 -39.91 88.34 38.79
C GLY A 399 -39.77 88.42 40.32
N GLU A 400 -38.56 88.71 40.85
CA GLU A 400 -38.25 89.53 42.06
C GLU A 400 -36.85 89.29 42.67
N GLU A 401 -36.06 90.36 42.64
CA GLU A 401 -35.11 90.95 43.62
C GLU A 401 -34.20 90.13 44.57
N THR A 402 -32.90 90.37 44.36
CA THR A 402 -31.88 90.78 45.35
C THR A 402 -31.52 89.78 46.46
N HIS A 403 -30.34 89.15 46.36
CA HIS A 403 -29.33 89.07 47.44
C HIS A 403 -27.98 88.69 46.82
N ASP A 404 -27.03 89.63 46.95
CA ASP A 404 -25.66 89.54 46.47
C ASP A 404 -24.82 88.70 47.45
N TYR A 405 -24.66 87.42 47.12
CA TYR A 405 -23.47 86.64 47.45
C TYR A 405 -23.26 85.69 46.25
N GLU A 406 -22.12 85.83 45.57
CA GLU A 406 -21.70 84.99 44.44
C GLU A 406 -21.77 83.50 44.82
N VAL A 407 -22.90 82.86 44.50
CA VAL A 407 -23.06 81.41 44.47
C VAL A 407 -22.78 81.00 43.03
N ASP A 408 -21.74 80.20 42.83
CA ASP A 408 -21.31 79.58 41.56
C ASP A 408 -22.47 79.34 40.57
N ILE A 409 -22.71 80.32 39.69
CA ILE A 409 -23.89 80.41 38.81
C ILE A 409 -23.90 79.27 37.76
N ASN A 410 -22.80 78.52 37.64
CA ASN A 410 -22.69 77.40 36.70
C ASN A 410 -22.66 76.01 37.37
N GLY A 411 -22.59 75.92 38.71
CA GLY A 411 -22.43 74.63 39.40
C GLY A 411 -23.58 73.65 39.18
N LEU A 412 -24.83 74.14 39.24
CA LEU A 412 -26.03 73.30 39.08
C LEU A 412 -26.24 72.86 37.63
N GLU A 413 -26.05 73.76 36.66
CA GLU A 413 -26.15 73.47 35.22
C GLU A 413 -25.03 72.52 34.75
N ILE A 414 -23.82 72.68 35.28
CA ILE A 414 -22.69 71.76 35.01
C ILE A 414 -23.01 70.37 35.59
N LEU A 415 -23.59 70.30 36.79
CA LEU A 415 -23.97 69.03 37.40
C LEU A 415 -25.10 68.34 36.62
N GLU A 416 -26.09 69.09 36.15
CA GLU A 416 -27.15 68.59 35.27
C GLU A 416 -26.58 68.07 33.94
N CYS A 417 -25.64 68.79 33.33
CA CYS A 417 -24.95 68.33 32.12
C CYS A 417 -24.15 67.04 32.38
N LYS A 418 -23.41 66.96 33.50
CA LYS A 418 -22.68 65.74 33.89
C LYS A 418 -23.62 64.56 34.13
N TYR A 419 -24.75 64.79 34.80
CA TYR A 419 -25.76 63.76 35.04
C TYR A 419 -26.39 63.29 33.72
N ARG A 420 -26.72 64.20 32.80
CA ARG A 420 -27.25 63.87 31.47
C ARG A 420 -26.27 63.05 30.63
N VAL A 421 -24.97 63.39 30.67
CA VAL A 421 -23.92 62.61 30.01
C VAL A 421 -23.82 61.21 30.63
N ALA A 422 -23.78 61.11 31.96
CA ALA A 422 -23.73 59.82 32.65
C ALA A 422 -24.97 58.96 32.38
N VAL A 423 -26.17 59.55 32.31
CA VAL A 423 -27.41 58.83 31.95
C VAL A 423 -27.36 58.34 30.51
N THR A 424 -26.84 59.14 29.57
CA THR A 424 -26.68 58.74 28.17
C THR A 424 -25.68 57.58 28.05
N GLU A 425 -24.54 57.68 28.75
CA GLU A 425 -23.54 56.61 28.82
C GLU A 425 -24.13 55.32 29.42
N VAL A 426 -24.95 55.40 30.47
CA VAL A 426 -25.64 54.24 31.04
C VAL A 426 -26.65 53.63 30.04
N ILE A 427 -27.32 54.44 29.22
CA ILE A 427 -28.22 53.96 28.17
C ILE A 427 -27.42 53.25 27.07
N ASP A 428 -26.31 53.83 26.63
CA ASP A 428 -25.43 53.27 25.61
C ASP A 428 -24.80 51.96 26.09
N LEU A 429 -24.29 51.90 27.32
CA LEU A 429 -23.78 50.68 27.94
C LEU A 429 -24.86 49.61 28.09
N LYS A 430 -26.12 49.98 28.41
CA LYS A 430 -27.24 49.02 28.43
C LYS A 430 -27.56 48.49 27.04
N ALA A 431 -27.50 49.32 26.01
CA ALA A 431 -27.69 48.91 24.63
C ALA A 431 -26.57 47.98 24.16
N GLU A 432 -25.32 48.27 24.52
CA GLU A 432 -24.15 47.44 24.22
C GLU A 432 -24.23 46.08 24.93
N ILE A 433 -24.60 46.05 26.21
CA ILE A 433 -24.83 44.80 26.95
C ILE A 433 -25.94 43.97 26.29
N LYS A 434 -27.02 44.61 25.83
CA LYS A 434 -28.11 43.92 25.12
C LYS A 434 -27.62 43.33 23.78
N ALA A 435 -26.87 44.11 23.00
CA ALA A 435 -26.30 43.65 21.74
C ALA A 435 -25.28 42.51 21.94
N LEU A 436 -24.45 42.58 22.99
CA LEU A 436 -23.51 41.51 23.35
C LEU A 436 -24.23 40.23 23.78
N LYS A 437 -25.31 40.34 24.57
CA LYS A 437 -26.14 39.19 24.95
C LYS A 437 -26.79 38.53 23.73
N GLU A 438 -27.29 39.32 22.78
CA GLU A 438 -27.88 38.79 21.54
C GLU A 438 -26.85 38.09 20.66
N LYS A 439 -25.65 38.67 20.52
CA LYS A 439 -24.52 38.01 19.83
C LYS A 439 -24.10 36.71 20.52
N TYR A 440 -24.03 36.69 21.84
CA TYR A 440 -23.72 35.50 22.62
C TYR A 440 -24.77 34.41 22.42
N ASN A 441 -26.06 34.74 22.55
CA ASN A 441 -27.16 33.79 22.34
C ASN A 441 -27.13 33.20 20.93
N LYS A 442 -26.92 34.03 19.90
CA LYS A 442 -26.79 33.56 18.51
C LYS A 442 -25.58 32.62 18.34
N SER A 443 -24.47 32.90 19.00
CA SER A 443 -23.31 32.01 18.99
C SER A 443 -23.60 30.67 19.66
N VAL A 444 -24.39 30.67 20.75
CA VAL A 444 -24.82 29.45 21.45
C VAL A 444 -25.77 28.63 20.58
N GLU A 445 -26.78 29.27 19.96
CA GLU A 445 -27.71 28.60 19.04
C GLU A 445 -26.96 27.93 17.88
N ASN A 446 -26.08 28.67 17.19
CA ASN A 446 -25.24 28.11 16.13
C ASN A 446 -24.41 26.92 16.61
N TYR A 447 -23.82 27.01 17.80
CA TYR A 447 -23.05 25.91 18.38
C TYR A 447 -23.93 24.68 18.66
N THR A 448 -25.14 24.88 19.20
CA THR A 448 -26.08 23.78 19.48
C THR A 448 -26.59 23.11 18.20
N GLU A 449 -26.85 23.89 17.14
CA GLU A 449 -27.26 23.36 15.85
C GLU A 449 -26.14 22.54 15.19
N GLU A 450 -24.90 23.07 15.18
CA GLU A 450 -23.76 22.32 14.64
C GLU A 450 -23.50 21.05 15.45
N LYS A 451 -23.56 21.12 16.79
CA LYS A 451 -23.44 19.95 17.66
C LYS A 451 -24.50 18.89 17.32
N ALA A 452 -25.76 19.27 17.17
CA ALA A 452 -26.85 18.36 16.80
C ALA A 452 -26.64 17.72 15.41
N LYS A 453 -26.13 18.50 14.43
CA LYS A 453 -25.78 17.96 13.10
C LYS A 453 -24.66 16.93 13.19
N TYR A 454 -23.63 17.19 13.99
CA TYR A 454 -22.54 16.23 14.18
C TYR A 454 -23.01 14.98 14.93
N GLU A 455 -23.84 15.11 15.97
CA GLU A 455 -24.45 13.96 16.67
C GLU A 455 -25.30 13.10 15.73
N SER A 456 -26.10 13.71 14.86
CA SER A 456 -26.88 13.00 13.85
C SER A 456 -26.00 12.26 12.83
N LYS A 457 -24.91 12.88 12.37
CA LYS A 457 -23.93 12.21 11.48
C LYS A 457 -23.24 11.04 12.18
N ILE A 458 -22.87 11.19 13.45
CA ILE A 458 -22.26 10.12 14.25
C ILE A 458 -23.23 8.94 14.36
N GLN A 459 -24.50 9.18 14.72
CA GLN A 459 -25.52 8.12 14.79
C GLN A 459 -25.68 7.39 13.44
N MET A 460 -25.73 8.13 12.33
CA MET A 460 -25.82 7.53 11.00
C MET A 460 -24.60 6.68 10.66
N TYR A 461 -23.39 7.13 11.02
CA TYR A 461 -22.18 6.32 10.84
C TYR A 461 -22.16 5.08 11.74
N ASP A 462 -22.63 5.19 12.98
CA ASP A 462 -22.74 4.04 13.90
C ASP A 462 -23.71 2.98 13.36
N GLU A 463 -24.85 3.40 12.80
CA GLU A 463 -25.81 2.50 12.13
C GLU A 463 -25.19 1.82 10.91
N GLN A 464 -24.45 2.57 10.08
CA GLN A 464 -23.73 2.01 8.93
C GLN A 464 -22.67 1.00 9.36
N ILE A 465 -21.85 1.31 10.36
CA ILE A 465 -20.85 0.39 10.92
C ILE A 465 -21.53 -0.88 11.44
N THR A 466 -22.61 -0.75 12.21
CA THR A 466 -23.36 -1.90 12.75
C THR A 466 -23.91 -2.79 11.63
N SER A 467 -24.40 -2.20 10.54
CA SER A 467 -24.87 -2.96 9.37
C SER A 467 -23.74 -3.69 8.64
N LEU A 468 -22.56 -3.06 8.52
CA LEU A 468 -21.37 -3.66 7.91
C LEU A 468 -20.80 -4.79 8.78
N GLU A 469 -20.77 -4.61 10.10
CA GLU A 469 -20.36 -5.65 11.05
C GLU A 469 -21.28 -6.87 10.96
N LYS A 470 -22.61 -6.64 10.89
CA LYS A 470 -23.59 -7.73 10.73
C LYS A 470 -23.38 -8.48 9.42
N THR A 471 -23.25 -7.79 8.29
CA THR A 471 -23.01 -8.44 6.99
C THR A 471 -21.67 -9.17 6.94
N THR A 472 -20.63 -8.60 7.56
CA THR A 472 -19.32 -9.25 7.69
C THR A 472 -19.42 -10.54 8.51
N LYS A 473 -20.12 -10.51 9.65
CA LYS A 473 -20.37 -11.69 10.48
C LYS A 473 -21.13 -12.77 9.71
N GLU A 474 -22.23 -12.42 9.03
CA GLU A 474 -23.01 -13.36 8.21
C GLU A 474 -22.17 -13.96 7.07
N SER A 475 -21.30 -13.16 6.45
CA SER A 475 -20.39 -13.65 5.39
C SER A 475 -19.33 -14.60 5.95
N GLY A 476 -18.80 -14.32 7.15
CA GLY A 476 -17.85 -15.19 7.85
C GLY A 476 -18.46 -16.53 8.25
N GLU A 477 -19.71 -16.53 8.74
CA GLU A 477 -20.45 -17.75 9.06
C GLU A 477 -20.71 -18.61 7.80
N LYS A 478 -21.09 -17.98 6.68
CA LYS A 478 -21.25 -18.67 5.38
C LYS A 478 -19.93 -19.26 4.88
N MET A 479 -18.83 -18.53 5.02
CA MET A 479 -17.50 -19.01 4.63
C MET A 479 -17.08 -20.22 5.46
N ALA A 480 -17.21 -20.15 6.79
CA ALA A 480 -16.91 -21.26 7.68
C ALA A 480 -17.77 -22.51 7.39
N HIS A 481 -19.04 -22.30 7.03
CA HIS A 481 -19.90 -23.40 6.59
C HIS A 481 -19.40 -24.05 5.29
N MET A 482 -19.06 -23.25 4.27
CA MET A 482 -18.52 -23.77 3.00
C MET A 482 -17.17 -24.48 3.18
N GLU A 483 -16.29 -23.96 4.04
CA GLU A 483 -15.01 -24.61 4.38
C GLU A 483 -15.23 -25.97 5.02
N LYS A 484 -16.21 -26.09 5.92
CA LYS A 484 -16.58 -27.37 6.55
C LYS A 484 -17.10 -28.38 5.53
N GLU A 485 -17.93 -27.95 4.58
CA GLU A 485 -18.44 -28.83 3.52
C GLU A 485 -17.32 -29.26 2.55
N LEU A 486 -16.40 -28.35 2.19
CA LEU A 486 -15.22 -28.68 1.40
C LEU A 486 -14.31 -29.69 2.11
N GLN A 487 -14.10 -29.53 3.42
CA GLN A 487 -13.31 -30.47 4.21
C GLN A 487 -13.94 -31.87 4.24
N LYS A 488 -15.26 -31.95 4.42
CA LYS A 488 -15.99 -33.23 4.32
C LYS A 488 -15.84 -33.86 2.94
N MET A 489 -16.06 -33.08 1.88
CA MET A 489 -15.92 -33.56 0.50
C MET A 489 -14.49 -34.07 0.22
N THR A 490 -13.48 -33.37 0.74
CA THR A 490 -12.08 -33.78 0.62
C THR A 490 -11.80 -35.09 1.37
N SER A 491 -12.37 -35.28 2.57
CA SER A 491 -12.27 -36.56 3.29
C SER A 491 -12.87 -37.70 2.46
N ILE A 492 -14.09 -37.51 1.94
CA ILE A 492 -14.79 -38.50 1.12
C ILE A 492 -14.00 -38.80 -0.16
N ALA A 493 -13.46 -37.78 -0.82
CA ALA A 493 -12.63 -37.97 -2.02
C ALA A 493 -11.35 -38.77 -1.72
N ASN A 494 -10.70 -38.50 -0.57
CA ASN A 494 -9.54 -39.26 -0.13
C ASN A 494 -9.89 -40.72 0.21
N GLU A 495 -11.01 -40.95 0.90
CA GLU A 495 -11.51 -42.30 1.20
C GLU A 495 -11.83 -43.08 -0.10
N ASN A 496 -12.49 -42.42 -1.06
CA ASN A 496 -12.76 -43.00 -2.38
C ASN A 496 -11.47 -43.28 -3.17
N HIS A 497 -10.47 -42.40 -3.09
CA HIS A 497 -9.19 -42.62 -3.74
C HIS A 497 -8.42 -43.79 -3.10
N ASN A 498 -8.45 -43.89 -1.78
CA ASN A 498 -7.81 -45.00 -1.05
C ASN A 498 -8.45 -46.34 -1.40
N THR A 499 -9.79 -46.43 -1.42
CA THR A 499 -10.51 -47.65 -1.80
C THR A 499 -10.25 -48.02 -3.26
N LEU A 500 -10.17 -47.05 -4.17
CA LEU A 500 -9.81 -47.27 -5.56
C LEU A 500 -8.37 -47.83 -5.70
N ASN A 501 -7.42 -47.26 -4.96
CA ASN A 501 -6.03 -47.75 -4.95
C ASN A 501 -5.95 -49.19 -4.43
N THR A 502 -6.68 -49.52 -3.35
CA THR A 502 -6.76 -50.90 -2.85
C THR A 502 -7.32 -51.85 -3.90
N ALA A 503 -8.41 -51.48 -4.59
CA ALA A 503 -8.98 -52.29 -5.67
C ALA A 503 -8.00 -52.47 -6.85
N GLN A 504 -7.23 -51.44 -7.18
CA GLN A 504 -6.19 -51.52 -8.20
C GLN A 504 -5.06 -52.47 -7.78
N ASP A 505 -4.59 -52.41 -6.53
CA ASP A 505 -3.55 -53.30 -5.99
C ASP A 505 -4.01 -54.77 -5.96
N GLU A 506 -5.27 -55.02 -5.59
CA GLU A 506 -5.87 -56.36 -5.64
C GLU A 506 -5.92 -56.89 -7.08
N LEU A 507 -6.35 -56.09 -8.05
CA LEU A 507 -6.36 -56.49 -9.46
C LEU A 507 -4.95 -56.78 -10.00
N VAL A 508 -3.94 -56.00 -9.59
CA VAL A 508 -2.53 -56.30 -9.94
C VAL A 508 -2.13 -57.66 -9.36
N THR A 509 -2.51 -57.93 -8.11
CA THR A 509 -2.26 -59.22 -7.44
C THR A 509 -2.92 -60.38 -8.20
N PHE A 510 -4.20 -60.26 -8.55
CA PHE A 510 -4.91 -61.26 -9.35
C PHE A 510 -4.25 -61.50 -10.71
N SER A 511 -3.79 -60.43 -11.38
CA SER A 511 -3.07 -60.55 -12.65
C SER A 511 -1.74 -61.29 -12.50
N GLU A 512 -1.02 -61.06 -11.40
CA GLU A 512 0.22 -61.78 -11.07
C GLU A 512 -0.03 -63.27 -10.80
N GLU A 513 -1.07 -63.61 -10.03
CA GLU A 513 -1.44 -64.99 -9.72
C GLU A 513 -1.89 -65.75 -10.97
N LEU A 514 -2.69 -65.13 -11.84
CA LEU A 514 -3.11 -65.72 -13.12
C LEU A 514 -1.93 -66.00 -14.04
N ALA A 515 -0.97 -65.06 -14.11
CA ALA A 515 0.23 -65.26 -14.92
C ALA A 515 1.14 -66.36 -14.35
N GLN A 516 1.26 -66.46 -13.02
CA GLN A 516 2.00 -67.55 -12.37
C GLN A 516 1.35 -68.91 -12.64
N LEU A 517 0.02 -69.01 -12.52
CA LEU A 517 -0.74 -70.22 -12.80
C LEU A 517 -0.60 -70.63 -14.28
N TYR A 518 -0.69 -69.66 -15.21
CA TYR A 518 -0.46 -69.89 -16.63
C TYR A 518 0.93 -70.43 -16.91
N HIS A 519 1.96 -69.83 -16.30
CA HIS A 519 3.34 -70.27 -16.44
C HIS A 519 3.51 -71.70 -15.93
N HIS A 520 2.94 -72.04 -14.77
CA HIS A 520 3.00 -73.38 -14.20
C HIS A 520 2.35 -74.43 -15.11
N VAL A 521 1.16 -74.14 -15.64
CA VAL A 521 0.46 -75.03 -16.60
C VAL A 521 1.30 -75.24 -17.87
N CYS A 522 1.91 -74.18 -18.41
CA CYS A 522 2.78 -74.29 -19.58
C CYS A 522 4.03 -75.15 -19.29
N LEU A 523 4.66 -74.97 -18.13
CA LEU A 523 5.82 -75.76 -17.70
C LEU A 523 5.46 -77.25 -17.53
N CYS A 524 4.34 -77.58 -16.88
CA CYS A 524 3.86 -78.97 -16.75
C CYS A 524 3.55 -79.63 -18.12
N ASN A 525 3.25 -78.82 -19.13
CA ASN A 525 2.98 -79.28 -20.49
C ASN A 525 4.22 -79.37 -21.38
N ASN A 526 5.39 -78.86 -20.94
CA ASN A 526 6.58 -78.63 -21.78
C ASN A 526 6.32 -77.67 -22.95
N GLU A 527 5.39 -76.73 -22.78
CA GLU A 527 5.12 -75.67 -23.76
C GLU A 527 5.86 -74.38 -23.37
N THR A 528 6.37 -73.65 -24.35
CA THR A 528 6.91 -72.31 -24.13
C THR A 528 5.76 -71.34 -23.85
N PRO A 529 5.72 -70.70 -22.67
CA PRO A 529 4.65 -69.76 -22.33
C PRO A 529 4.63 -68.59 -23.33
N ASN A 530 3.43 -68.14 -23.70
CA ASN A 530 3.28 -67.02 -24.62
C ASN A 530 3.95 -65.75 -24.03
N ARG A 531 4.79 -65.10 -24.84
CA ARG A 531 5.61 -63.93 -24.46
C ARG A 531 4.75 -62.76 -23.97
N VAL A 532 3.56 -62.58 -24.54
CA VAL A 532 2.58 -61.55 -24.17
C VAL A 532 2.18 -61.67 -22.68
N MET A 533 1.93 -62.88 -22.19
CA MET A 533 1.58 -63.14 -20.79
C MET A 533 2.73 -62.89 -19.80
N LEU A 534 3.97 -63.20 -20.24
CA LEU A 534 5.19 -62.96 -19.46
C LEU A 534 5.56 -61.48 -19.41
N ASP A 535 5.26 -60.73 -20.46
CA ASP A 535 5.48 -59.29 -20.50
C ASP A 535 4.52 -58.57 -19.53
N TYR A 536 3.25 -58.97 -19.44
CA TYR A 536 2.34 -58.46 -18.39
C TYR A 536 2.81 -58.80 -16.97
N TYR A 537 3.29 -60.02 -16.73
CA TYR A 537 3.86 -60.41 -15.44
C TYR A 537 5.11 -59.59 -15.05
N ARG A 538 5.98 -59.29 -16.01
CA ARG A 538 7.13 -58.39 -15.80
C ARG A 538 6.69 -56.94 -15.56
N GLN A 539 5.69 -56.47 -16.30
CA GLN A 539 5.12 -55.12 -16.13
C GLN A 539 4.52 -54.93 -14.73
N SER A 540 3.75 -55.91 -14.23
CA SER A 540 3.11 -55.90 -12.91
C SER A 540 4.12 -55.90 -11.75
N ARG A 541 5.22 -56.66 -11.86
CA ARG A 541 6.32 -56.61 -10.86
C ARG A 541 7.06 -55.28 -10.83
N VAL A 542 7.18 -54.62 -11.98
CA VAL A 542 7.80 -53.28 -12.09
C VAL A 542 6.90 -52.22 -11.45
N THR A 543 5.58 -52.35 -11.54
CA THR A 543 4.63 -51.45 -10.87
C THR A 543 4.61 -51.62 -9.34
N ARG A 544 4.73 -52.85 -8.81
CA ARG A 544 4.84 -53.10 -7.35
C ARG A 544 6.17 -52.68 -6.72
N SER A 545 7.26 -52.71 -7.49
CA SER A 545 8.60 -52.27 -7.02
C SER A 545 8.75 -50.73 -7.04
N GLY A 546 7.77 -50.02 -7.58
CA GLY A 546 7.62 -48.58 -7.45
C GLY A 546 7.00 -48.22 -6.10
N SER A 547 7.75 -48.46 -5.01
CA SER A 547 7.49 -47.78 -3.74
C SER A 547 7.31 -46.30 -4.03
N LEU A 548 6.18 -45.77 -3.58
CA LEU A 548 5.86 -44.37 -3.41
C LEU A 548 7.00 -43.66 -2.69
N LYS A 549 8.04 -43.30 -3.45
CA LYS A 549 8.95 -42.23 -3.11
C LYS A 549 9.06 -41.39 -4.37
N GLY A 550 8.08 -40.51 -4.52
CA GLY A 550 8.31 -39.29 -5.28
C GLY A 550 9.59 -38.63 -4.76
N PRO A 551 10.31 -37.89 -5.60
CA PRO A 551 11.42 -37.09 -5.10
C PRO A 551 10.87 -36.19 -3.99
N ASP A 552 11.41 -36.36 -2.78
CA ASP A 552 11.23 -35.46 -1.66
C ASP A 552 11.72 -34.06 -2.08
N ASP A 553 10.84 -33.24 -2.65
CA ASP A 553 10.96 -31.79 -2.66
C ASP A 553 9.91 -31.25 -1.67
N PRO A 554 10.29 -30.57 -0.59
CA PRO A 554 9.38 -30.18 0.48
C PRO A 554 8.60 -28.91 0.13
N ARG A 555 7.89 -28.89 -1.01
CA ARG A 555 6.95 -27.82 -1.40
C ARG A 555 5.85 -28.36 -2.32
N GLY A 556 4.85 -29.02 -1.73
CA GLY A 556 3.76 -29.60 -2.53
C GLY A 556 2.49 -29.90 -1.76
N LEU A 557 2.00 -28.98 -0.93
CA LEU A 557 0.59 -28.96 -0.50
C LEU A 557 -0.14 -27.82 -1.21
N LEU A 558 -0.91 -28.25 -2.20
CA LEU A 558 -2.08 -27.70 -2.88
C LEU A 558 -2.56 -26.26 -2.54
N SER A 559 -2.74 -25.47 -3.61
CA SER A 559 -3.96 -24.67 -3.83
C SER A 559 -4.06 -24.31 -5.32
N PRO A 560 -5.19 -24.58 -6.02
CA PRO A 560 -5.38 -24.15 -7.40
C PRO A 560 -5.65 -22.65 -7.41
N ARG A 561 -4.65 -21.85 -7.80
CA ARG A 561 -4.86 -20.46 -8.20
C ARG A 561 -4.58 -20.31 -9.69
N LEU A 562 -5.64 -19.88 -10.36
CA LEU A 562 -5.72 -19.42 -11.73
C LEU A 562 -4.52 -18.55 -12.11
N ALA A 563 -3.96 -18.85 -13.28
CA ALA A 563 -2.87 -18.11 -13.89
C ALA A 563 -3.30 -16.67 -14.19
N ARG A 564 -2.71 -15.71 -13.48
CA ARG A 564 -2.55 -14.33 -13.93
C ARG A 564 -1.18 -14.25 -14.62
N ARG A 565 -1.16 -14.29 -15.95
CA ARG A 565 0.05 -14.05 -16.74
C ARG A 565 0.29 -12.54 -16.83
N GLY A 566 1.08 -12.02 -15.90
CA GLY A 566 1.73 -10.71 -16.02
C GLY A 566 3.11 -10.89 -16.62
N VAL A 567 3.37 -10.21 -17.74
CA VAL A 567 4.66 -10.16 -18.43
C VAL A 567 5.40 -8.89 -18.00
N SER A 568 6.68 -9.03 -17.66
CA SER A 568 7.74 -8.01 -17.74
C SER A 568 9.05 -8.81 -17.84
N SER A 569 10.07 -8.53 -18.65
CA SER A 569 10.67 -7.35 -19.32
C SER A 569 11.67 -7.92 -20.38
N PRO A 570 12.53 -7.19 -21.15
CA PRO A 570 12.76 -5.74 -21.27
C PRO A 570 12.88 -5.20 -22.72
N VAL A 571 12.99 -3.86 -22.75
CA VAL A 571 13.32 -2.87 -23.80
C VAL A 571 14.37 -3.29 -24.85
N GLU A 572 14.08 -3.04 -26.14
CA GLU A 572 14.97 -2.27 -27.06
C GLU A 572 14.26 -1.85 -28.39
N THR A 573 14.21 -0.53 -28.57
CA THR A 573 14.14 0.34 -29.76
C THR A 573 14.09 -0.26 -31.18
N ARG A 574 13.09 0.17 -31.99
CA ARG A 574 13.30 0.84 -33.31
C ARG A 574 11.99 1.35 -33.97
N THR A 575 12.18 2.41 -34.74
CA THR A 575 11.32 3.42 -35.40
C THR A 575 10.51 3.02 -36.65
N SER A 576 9.28 3.58 -36.77
CA SER A 576 8.60 4.17 -37.97
C SER A 576 8.08 3.25 -39.13
N PRO A 577 7.20 3.71 -40.07
CA PRO A 577 5.76 4.03 -39.96
C PRO A 577 4.85 3.37 -41.06
N GLU A 578 3.51 3.40 -40.89
CA GLU A 578 2.34 3.51 -41.84
C GLU A 578 2.38 3.05 -43.34
N PRO A 579 1.25 2.96 -44.11
CA PRO A 579 -0.14 2.50 -43.84
C PRO A 579 -0.89 1.84 -45.07
N VAL A 580 -2.22 1.58 -44.90
CA VAL A 580 -3.35 1.51 -45.90
C VAL A 580 -3.49 0.35 -46.92
N SER A 581 -4.65 -0.34 -46.88
CA SER A 581 -5.64 -0.39 -48.00
C SER A 581 -6.96 -1.12 -47.66
N LYS A 582 -8.07 -0.54 -48.13
CA LYS A 582 -9.52 -0.85 -47.95
C LYS A 582 -10.12 -1.62 -49.17
N GLU A 583 -11.42 -1.93 -49.06
CA GLU A 583 -12.46 -2.27 -50.09
C GLU A 583 -12.57 -3.75 -50.53
N ASN A 584 -13.73 -4.37 -50.84
CA ASN A 584 -15.19 -4.09 -50.96
C ASN A 584 -15.93 -5.46 -50.85
N THR A 585 -17.04 -5.68 -50.15
CA THR A 585 -18.51 -5.45 -50.39
C THR A 585 -19.17 -6.16 -51.60
N GLU A 586 -20.32 -6.80 -51.32
CA GLU A 586 -21.44 -7.28 -52.18
C GLU A 586 -21.35 -8.67 -52.84
N ALA A 587 -22.40 -9.51 -53.02
CA ALA A 587 -23.79 -9.58 -52.53
C ALA A 587 -24.43 -10.93 -53.00
N SER A 588 -25.30 -11.50 -52.17
CA SER A 588 -26.59 -12.18 -52.49
C SER A 588 -26.70 -13.41 -53.43
N LYS A 589 -27.25 -14.52 -52.90
CA LYS A 589 -28.57 -15.12 -53.30
C LYS A 589 -28.90 -16.44 -52.58
N GLU A 590 -30.02 -16.45 -51.86
CA GLU A 590 -30.93 -17.62 -51.66
C GLU A 590 -31.85 -17.79 -52.90
N PRO A 591 -32.74 -18.82 -53.08
CA PRO A 591 -33.32 -19.78 -52.12
C PRO A 591 -33.48 -21.27 -52.58
N SER A 592 -34.02 -22.12 -51.70
CA SER A 592 -34.55 -23.51 -51.86
C SER A 592 -35.93 -23.55 -52.61
N PRO A 593 -36.64 -24.68 -52.95
CA PRO A 593 -36.78 -25.98 -52.24
C PRO A 593 -37.13 -27.31 -53.05
N THR A 594 -37.33 -28.41 -52.28
CA THR A 594 -38.14 -29.66 -52.44
C THR A 594 -37.86 -30.77 -53.51
N LYS A 595 -37.50 -31.99 -53.03
CA LYS A 595 -38.23 -33.30 -53.13
C LYS A 595 -37.33 -34.52 -52.78
N THR A 596 -37.85 -35.46 -51.99
CA THR A 596 -37.31 -36.80 -51.67
C THR A 596 -37.74 -37.83 -52.74
N PRO A 597 -37.05 -38.99 -52.96
CA PRO A 597 -37.18 -40.20 -52.11
C PRO A 597 -35.93 -41.11 -51.95
N THR A 598 -35.84 -41.73 -50.76
CA THR A 598 -35.50 -43.13 -50.39
C THR A 598 -34.38 -43.92 -51.12
N ILE A 599 -33.36 -44.38 -50.36
CA ILE A 599 -32.96 -45.81 -50.10
C ILE A 599 -31.60 -45.86 -49.34
N SER A 600 -31.66 -46.32 -48.07
CA SER A 600 -30.75 -47.19 -47.30
C SER A 600 -29.26 -46.85 -47.02
N PRO A 601 -28.70 -47.39 -45.90
CA PRO A 601 -27.71 -46.68 -45.08
C PRO A 601 -26.28 -47.24 -45.20
N VAL A 602 -25.29 -46.35 -45.12
CA VAL A 602 -23.90 -46.72 -44.80
C VAL A 602 -23.51 -46.00 -43.52
N ILE A 603 -23.27 -46.80 -42.49
CA ILE A 603 -22.71 -46.42 -41.19
C ILE A 603 -21.39 -45.70 -41.45
N THR A 604 -21.32 -44.41 -41.13
CA THR A 604 -20.07 -43.65 -41.12
C THR A 604 -19.88 -43.10 -39.71
N ALA A 605 -18.84 -43.60 -39.04
CA ALA A 605 -18.40 -43.19 -37.72
C ALA A 605 -17.86 -41.74 -37.71
N PRO A 606 -17.90 -41.04 -36.56
CA PRO A 606 -17.34 -39.69 -36.40
C PRO A 606 -15.79 -39.70 -36.38
N PRO A 607 -15.15 -38.53 -36.59
CA PRO A 607 -13.77 -38.43 -37.05
C PRO A 607 -12.74 -38.71 -35.95
N SER A 608 -11.67 -39.38 -36.36
CA SER A 608 -10.49 -39.67 -35.55
C SER A 608 -9.67 -38.41 -35.28
N SER A 609 -9.42 -38.15 -34.00
CA SER A 609 -8.31 -37.33 -33.47
C SER A 609 -6.96 -38.02 -33.73
N PRO A 610 -5.84 -37.28 -33.63
CA PRO A 610 -4.74 -37.36 -34.58
C PRO A 610 -3.80 -38.55 -34.36
N VAL A 611 -3.19 -38.96 -35.46
CA VAL A 611 -2.03 -39.86 -35.54
C VAL A 611 -0.95 -39.37 -34.58
N LEU A 612 -0.62 -40.21 -33.59
CA LEU A 612 0.59 -40.09 -32.79
C LEU A 612 1.51 -41.26 -33.13
N ASP A 613 2.76 -40.89 -33.39
CA ASP A 613 3.86 -41.75 -33.80
C ASP A 613 4.05 -42.99 -32.92
N THR A 614 4.34 -44.08 -33.61
CA THR A 614 4.66 -45.40 -33.07
C THR A 614 6.07 -45.44 -32.49
N SER A 615 6.36 -44.75 -31.38
CA SER A 615 7.62 -44.94 -30.64
C SER A 615 7.69 -44.22 -29.29
N ASP A 616 6.86 -44.55 -28.29
CA ASP A 616 7.27 -44.49 -26.87
C ASP A 616 6.20 -45.16 -25.97
N ILE A 617 6.31 -46.47 -25.74
CA ILE A 617 5.55 -47.15 -24.67
C ILE A 617 6.21 -46.77 -23.34
N ARG A 618 5.94 -45.57 -22.85
CA ARG A 618 6.31 -45.16 -21.48
C ARG A 618 5.06 -44.95 -20.64
N LYS A 619 4.90 -45.87 -19.68
CA LYS A 619 4.28 -45.66 -18.37
C LYS A 619 2.93 -44.95 -18.38
N GLU A 620 1.91 -45.55 -18.99
CA GLU A 620 0.57 -45.34 -18.47
C GLU A 620 0.41 -46.17 -17.18
N PRO A 621 -0.01 -45.56 -16.06
CA PRO A 621 -0.41 -46.29 -14.88
C PRO A 621 -1.50 -47.28 -15.26
N MET A 622 -1.39 -48.50 -14.76
CA MET A 622 -2.35 -49.56 -15.03
C MET A 622 -3.73 -49.14 -14.47
N ASN A 623 -4.58 -48.51 -15.28
CA ASN A 623 -5.94 -48.12 -14.87
C ASN A 623 -6.77 -49.39 -14.66
N ILE A 624 -7.71 -49.39 -13.70
CA ILE A 624 -8.61 -50.52 -13.39
C ILE A 624 -9.29 -51.09 -14.65
N TYR A 625 -9.66 -50.25 -15.61
CA TYR A 625 -10.20 -50.72 -16.90
C TYR A 625 -9.18 -51.51 -17.72
N ASN A 626 -7.93 -51.05 -17.75
CA ASN A 626 -6.83 -51.74 -18.42
C ASN A 626 -6.45 -53.04 -17.70
N LEU A 627 -6.41 -53.05 -16.36
CA LEU A 627 -6.22 -54.27 -15.57
C LEU A 627 -7.30 -55.30 -15.84
N ASN A 628 -8.57 -54.89 -15.86
CA ASN A 628 -9.67 -55.80 -16.16
C ASN A 628 -9.57 -56.39 -17.57
N ALA A 629 -9.17 -55.59 -18.56
CA ALA A 629 -8.94 -56.07 -19.92
C ALA A 629 -7.79 -57.09 -19.97
N ILE A 630 -6.69 -56.82 -19.28
CA ILE A 630 -5.53 -57.72 -19.17
C ILE A 630 -5.95 -59.02 -18.48
N ILE A 631 -6.61 -58.96 -17.32
CA ILE A 631 -7.07 -60.15 -16.58
C ILE A 631 -7.99 -61.02 -17.44
N ARG A 632 -8.92 -60.41 -18.19
CA ARG A 632 -9.81 -61.15 -19.12
C ARG A 632 -9.01 -61.88 -20.20
N ASP A 633 -7.96 -61.26 -20.74
CA ASP A 633 -7.09 -61.89 -21.73
C ASP A 633 -6.22 -63.01 -21.12
N GLN A 634 -5.69 -62.76 -19.91
CA GLN A 634 -4.94 -63.74 -19.13
C GLN A 634 -5.76 -65.00 -18.85
N ILE A 635 -7.04 -64.85 -18.49
CA ILE A 635 -7.97 -65.97 -18.29
C ILE A 635 -8.17 -66.75 -19.59
N LYS A 636 -8.35 -66.09 -20.73
CA LYS A 636 -8.52 -66.79 -22.03
C LYS A 636 -7.28 -67.62 -22.40
N HIS A 637 -6.09 -67.07 -22.17
CA HIS A 637 -4.84 -67.78 -22.42
C HIS A 637 -4.65 -68.97 -21.46
N LEU A 638 -5.00 -68.80 -20.19
CA LEU A 638 -4.99 -69.87 -19.20
C LEU A 638 -5.96 -71.00 -19.57
N GLN A 639 -7.19 -70.67 -19.96
CA GLN A 639 -8.17 -71.66 -20.42
C GLN A 639 -7.61 -72.53 -21.56
N LYS A 640 -7.05 -71.90 -22.60
CA LYS A 640 -6.43 -72.62 -23.73
C LYS A 640 -5.27 -73.53 -23.31
N ALA A 641 -4.43 -73.08 -22.37
CA ALA A 641 -3.31 -73.87 -21.88
C ALA A 641 -3.77 -75.07 -21.03
N VAL A 642 -4.82 -74.89 -20.22
CA VAL A 642 -5.44 -75.98 -19.45
C VAL A 642 -6.10 -77.01 -20.37
N ASP A 643 -6.82 -76.57 -21.41
CA ASP A 643 -7.43 -77.47 -22.41
C ASP A 643 -6.38 -78.31 -23.13
N ARG A 644 -5.25 -77.70 -23.52
CA ARG A 644 -4.10 -78.43 -24.07
C ARG A 644 -3.48 -79.39 -23.08
N SER A 645 -3.36 -79.00 -21.80
CA SER A 645 -2.86 -79.86 -20.72
C SER A 645 -3.69 -81.13 -20.60
N LEU A 646 -5.01 -80.99 -20.69
CA LEU A 646 -5.95 -82.11 -20.66
C LEU A 646 -5.82 -83.01 -21.89
N GLN A 647 -5.50 -82.45 -23.05
CA GLN A 647 -5.27 -83.23 -24.28
C GLN A 647 -3.91 -83.96 -24.26
N LEU A 648 -2.86 -83.31 -23.77
CA LEU A 648 -1.53 -83.89 -23.59
C LEU A 648 -1.52 -84.97 -22.49
N SER A 649 -2.30 -84.82 -21.42
CA SER A 649 -2.42 -85.85 -20.39
C SER A 649 -3.09 -87.12 -20.94
N ARG A 650 -4.10 -86.97 -21.81
CA ARG A 650 -4.70 -88.09 -22.57
C ARG A 650 -3.68 -88.75 -23.51
N GLN A 651 -2.82 -87.97 -24.17
CA GLN A 651 -1.75 -88.50 -25.02
C GLN A 651 -0.60 -89.16 -24.23
N ARG A 652 -0.21 -88.61 -23.07
CA ARG A 652 0.81 -89.18 -22.18
C ARG A 652 0.32 -90.44 -21.44
N ALA A 653 -0.97 -90.56 -21.20
CA ALA A 653 -1.57 -91.82 -20.75
C ALA A 653 -1.43 -92.92 -21.82
N ALA A 654 -1.46 -92.56 -23.11
CA ALA A 654 -1.19 -93.48 -24.22
C ALA A 654 0.31 -93.74 -24.46
N ALA A 655 1.20 -92.78 -24.13
CA ALA A 655 2.64 -92.87 -24.40
C ALA A 655 3.48 -93.50 -23.26
N ARG A 656 2.91 -93.81 -22.09
CA ARG A 656 3.61 -94.47 -20.96
C ARG A 656 3.93 -95.96 -21.18
N GLU A 657 3.62 -96.51 -22.36
CA GLU A 657 3.92 -97.89 -22.77
C GLU A 657 5.33 -98.12 -23.34
N LEU A 658 6.16 -97.08 -23.56
CA LEU A 658 7.55 -97.27 -24.03
C LEU A 658 8.56 -96.43 -23.24
N ALA A 659 9.57 -97.13 -22.74
CA ALA A 659 10.38 -96.80 -21.58
C ALA A 659 11.72 -96.05 -21.92
N PRO A 660 12.74 -95.93 -21.03
CA PRO A 660 13.58 -94.73 -20.83
C PRO A 660 15.05 -94.88 -21.31
N MET A 661 15.86 -93.81 -21.18
CA MET A 661 17.30 -93.79 -20.81
C MET A 661 18.08 -92.62 -21.45
N ILE A 662 18.20 -91.45 -20.80
CA ILE A 662 19.32 -90.49 -20.96
C ILE A 662 19.40 -89.63 -19.68
N ASP A 663 20.07 -90.08 -18.62
CA ASP A 663 20.04 -89.38 -17.33
C ASP A 663 21.40 -88.97 -16.74
N LYS A 664 22.53 -89.53 -17.21
CA LYS A 664 23.82 -89.30 -16.53
C LYS A 664 24.62 -88.07 -16.95
N ASP A 665 24.53 -87.61 -18.21
CA ASP A 665 25.31 -86.44 -18.67
C ASP A 665 24.63 -85.10 -18.34
N LYS A 666 23.31 -85.12 -18.11
CA LYS A 666 22.56 -83.92 -17.65
C LYS A 666 22.94 -83.53 -16.24
N GLU A 667 23.25 -84.50 -15.39
CA GLU A 667 23.46 -84.29 -13.96
C GLU A 667 24.79 -83.54 -13.71
N ALA A 668 25.85 -83.87 -14.46
CA ALA A 668 27.14 -83.19 -14.36
C ALA A 668 27.10 -81.72 -14.82
N LEU A 669 26.42 -81.43 -15.94
CA LEU A 669 26.23 -80.05 -16.41
C LEU A 669 25.35 -79.24 -15.47
N MET A 670 24.39 -79.88 -14.81
CA MET A 670 23.51 -79.23 -13.83
C MET A 670 24.29 -78.79 -12.58
N GLU A 671 25.27 -79.59 -12.14
CA GLU A 671 26.11 -79.28 -10.99
C GLU A 671 27.00 -78.05 -11.23
N GLU A 672 27.60 -77.93 -12.42
CA GLU A 672 28.43 -76.77 -12.79
C GLU A 672 27.62 -75.48 -12.92
N ILE A 673 26.40 -75.57 -13.47
CA ILE A 673 25.44 -74.45 -13.53
C ILE A 673 25.03 -73.99 -12.13
N LEU A 674 24.81 -74.93 -11.19
CA LEU A 674 24.46 -74.59 -9.81
C LEU A 674 25.61 -73.86 -9.10
N LYS A 675 26.86 -74.29 -9.33
CA LYS A 675 28.05 -73.65 -8.76
C LYS A 675 28.24 -72.21 -9.26
N LEU A 676 28.07 -71.97 -10.56
CA LEU A 676 28.13 -70.62 -11.14
C LEU A 676 26.98 -69.71 -10.67
N LYS A 677 25.77 -70.27 -10.51
CA LYS A 677 24.63 -69.52 -9.94
C LYS A 677 24.86 -69.12 -8.49
N SER A 678 25.46 -69.99 -7.68
CA SER A 678 25.82 -69.67 -6.29
C SER A 678 26.82 -68.51 -6.23
N LEU A 679 27.88 -68.57 -7.04
CA LEU A 679 28.89 -67.51 -7.10
C LEU A 679 28.31 -66.16 -7.57
N LEU A 680 27.43 -66.19 -8.58
CA LEU A 680 26.71 -65.01 -9.05
C LEU A 680 25.80 -64.43 -7.96
N SER A 681 25.13 -65.28 -7.18
CA SER A 681 24.29 -64.88 -6.06
C SER A 681 25.11 -64.14 -5.00
N THR A 682 26.25 -64.70 -4.59
CA THR A 682 27.16 -64.06 -3.62
C THR A 682 27.68 -62.71 -4.12
N LYS A 683 28.02 -62.60 -5.41
CA LYS A 683 28.44 -61.30 -5.99
C LYS A 683 27.31 -60.26 -6.02
N ARG A 684 26.07 -60.68 -6.29
CA ARG A 684 24.90 -59.79 -6.23
C ARG A 684 24.63 -59.30 -4.81
N GLU A 685 24.76 -60.18 -3.81
CA GLU A 685 24.62 -59.84 -2.40
C GLU A 685 25.70 -58.84 -1.95
N GLN A 686 26.96 -59.07 -2.33
CA GLN A 686 28.05 -58.11 -2.06
C GLN A 686 27.77 -56.72 -2.65
N ILE A 687 27.25 -56.65 -3.88
CA ILE A 687 26.85 -55.38 -4.50
C ILE A 687 25.69 -54.72 -3.75
N ALA A 688 24.71 -55.51 -3.27
CA ALA A 688 23.59 -54.99 -2.48
C ALA A 688 24.08 -54.40 -1.15
N THR A 689 24.99 -55.09 -0.46
CA THR A 689 25.60 -54.61 0.79
C THR A 689 26.40 -53.32 0.57
N LEU A 690 27.23 -53.24 -0.48
CA LEU A 690 27.96 -52.01 -0.80
C LEU A 690 27.02 -50.85 -1.12
N ARG A 691 25.93 -51.09 -1.86
CA ARG A 691 24.90 -50.07 -2.12
C ARG A 691 24.21 -49.60 -0.85
N ALA A 692 23.92 -50.51 0.09
CA ALA A 692 23.33 -50.16 1.38
C ALA A 692 24.27 -49.29 2.22
N VAL A 693 25.56 -49.64 2.29
CA VAL A 693 26.57 -48.84 3.00
C VAL A 693 26.74 -47.45 2.36
N LEU A 694 26.80 -47.37 1.02
CA LEU A 694 26.85 -46.09 0.32
C LEU A 694 25.61 -45.22 0.58
N LYS A 695 24.42 -45.83 0.62
CA LYS A 695 23.17 -45.13 0.95
C LYS A 695 23.17 -44.63 2.39
N ALA A 696 23.67 -45.42 3.33
CA ALA A 696 23.83 -45.02 4.73
C ALA A 696 24.83 -43.85 4.87
N ASN A 697 25.99 -43.92 4.20
CA ASN A 697 26.96 -42.81 4.19
C ASN A 697 26.39 -41.53 3.58
N LYS A 698 25.63 -41.65 2.49
CA LYS A 698 24.92 -40.52 1.88
C LYS A 698 23.94 -39.88 2.88
N GLN A 699 23.12 -40.70 3.53
CA GLN A 699 22.17 -40.21 4.54
C GLN A 699 22.87 -39.50 5.70
N THR A 700 23.97 -40.06 6.20
CA THR A 700 24.77 -39.44 7.28
C THR A 700 25.33 -38.09 6.85
N ALA A 701 25.82 -37.97 5.62
CA ALA A 701 26.32 -36.70 5.07
C ALA A 701 25.21 -35.66 4.92
N GLU A 702 24.03 -36.07 4.42
CA GLU A 702 22.86 -35.19 4.29
C GLU A 702 22.38 -34.68 5.65
N VAL A 703 22.32 -35.55 6.67
CA VAL A 703 21.96 -35.16 8.04
C VAL A 703 23.00 -34.21 8.65
N ALA A 704 24.29 -34.46 8.45
CA ALA A 704 25.36 -33.57 8.93
C ALA A 704 25.27 -32.18 8.27
N LEU A 705 25.02 -32.12 6.96
CA LEU A 705 24.81 -30.86 6.24
C LEU A 705 23.56 -30.12 6.70
N ALA A 706 22.45 -30.82 6.93
CA ALA A 706 21.23 -30.23 7.45
C ALA A 706 21.44 -29.61 8.84
N ASN A 707 22.17 -30.31 9.72
CA ASN A 707 22.51 -29.80 11.04
C ASN A 707 23.42 -28.56 10.97
N LEU A 708 24.43 -28.58 10.11
CA LEU A 708 25.34 -27.44 9.95
C LEU A 708 24.60 -26.21 9.38
N LYS A 709 23.70 -26.43 8.42
CA LYS A 709 22.83 -25.38 7.86
C LYS A 709 21.91 -24.79 8.94
N ASN A 710 21.28 -25.64 9.75
CA ASN A 710 20.39 -25.17 10.82
C ASN A 710 21.17 -24.37 11.88
N LYS A 711 22.37 -24.82 12.25
CA LYS A 711 23.24 -24.09 13.18
C LYS A 711 23.63 -22.72 12.63
N TYR A 712 23.98 -22.63 11.35
CA TYR A 712 24.30 -21.37 10.68
C TYR A 712 23.10 -20.41 10.66
N GLU A 713 21.89 -20.89 10.31
CA GLU A 713 20.69 -20.04 10.32
C GLU A 713 20.35 -19.56 11.75
N ASN A 714 20.53 -20.40 12.77
CA ASN A 714 20.34 -19.99 14.17
C ASN A 714 21.35 -18.93 14.61
N GLU A 715 22.64 -19.09 14.29
CA GLU A 715 23.67 -18.09 14.59
C GLU A 715 23.39 -16.77 13.85
N LYS A 716 22.98 -16.84 12.58
CA LYS A 716 22.58 -15.67 11.79
C LYS A 716 21.37 -14.96 12.39
N ALA A 717 20.36 -15.69 12.85
CA ALA A 717 19.20 -15.12 13.53
C ALA A 717 19.62 -14.42 14.83
N MET A 718 20.45 -15.06 15.65
CA MET A 718 20.98 -14.49 16.89
C MET A 718 21.77 -13.20 16.63
N VAL A 719 22.66 -13.18 15.62
CA VAL A 719 23.41 -11.98 15.23
C VAL A 719 22.50 -10.86 14.74
N THR A 720 21.44 -11.21 14.00
CA THR A 720 20.47 -10.21 13.52
C THR A 720 19.69 -9.60 14.68
N GLU A 721 19.30 -10.43 15.65
CA GLU A 721 18.60 -9.98 16.86
C GLU A 721 19.48 -9.09 17.73
N THR A 722 20.74 -9.48 17.99
CA THR A 722 21.69 -8.66 18.76
C THR A 722 21.98 -7.33 18.08
N MET A 723 22.17 -7.32 16.75
CA MET A 723 22.35 -6.08 15.99
C MET A 723 21.13 -5.17 16.09
N THR A 724 19.92 -5.74 16.10
CA THR A 724 18.67 -4.98 16.25
C THR A 724 18.54 -4.41 17.66
N LYS A 725 18.88 -5.19 18.70
CA LYS A 725 18.94 -4.73 20.10
C LYS A 725 19.93 -3.56 20.27
N LEU A 726 21.16 -3.69 19.75
CA LEU A 726 22.17 -2.63 19.81
C LEU A 726 21.70 -1.35 19.10
N ARG A 727 20.99 -1.45 17.97
CA ARG A 727 20.41 -0.29 17.29
C ARG A 727 19.33 0.41 18.13
N ASN A 728 18.50 -0.37 18.83
CA ASN A 728 17.46 0.17 19.70
C ASN A 728 18.06 0.83 20.95
N GLU A 729 19.06 0.20 21.59
CA GLU A 729 19.79 0.78 22.71
C GLU A 729 20.50 2.08 22.31
N LEU A 730 21.16 2.11 21.14
CA LEU A 730 21.77 3.33 20.61
C LEU A 730 20.73 4.43 20.37
N LYS A 731 19.52 4.08 19.93
CA LYS A 731 18.43 5.04 19.74
C LYS A 731 17.98 5.61 21.09
N ALA A 732 17.77 4.77 22.10
CA ALA A 732 17.41 5.21 23.45
C ALA A 732 18.47 6.13 24.06
N LEU A 733 19.76 5.77 23.94
CA LEU A 733 20.85 6.61 24.43
C LEU A 733 20.91 7.98 23.73
N LYS A 734 20.54 8.08 22.45
CA LYS A 734 20.43 9.36 21.74
C LYS A 734 19.25 10.19 22.23
N GLU A 735 18.12 9.56 22.52
CA GLU A 735 16.94 10.23 23.09
C GLU A 735 17.25 10.75 24.51
N ASP A 736 17.92 9.96 25.34
CA ASP A 736 18.38 10.38 26.67
C ASP A 736 19.39 11.54 26.57
N ALA A 737 20.37 11.47 25.66
CA ALA A 737 21.33 12.55 25.45
C ALA A 737 20.66 13.85 25.00
N ALA A 738 19.66 13.77 24.11
CA ALA A 738 18.84 14.93 23.71
C ALA A 738 18.05 15.50 24.90
N THR A 739 17.48 14.62 25.73
CA THR A 739 16.76 15.01 26.96
C THR A 739 17.69 15.72 27.94
N PHE A 740 18.88 15.17 28.22
CA PHE A 740 19.90 15.83 29.05
C PHE A 740 20.35 17.17 28.48
N SER A 741 20.51 17.28 27.15
CA SER A 741 20.83 18.55 26.49
C SER A 741 19.73 19.60 26.73
N SER A 742 18.46 19.20 26.58
CA SER A 742 17.30 20.05 26.87
C SER A 742 17.23 20.48 28.34
N LEU A 743 17.40 19.55 29.29
CA LEU A 743 17.46 19.87 30.72
C LEU A 743 18.61 20.82 31.03
N ARG A 744 19.79 20.60 30.46
CA ARG A 744 20.95 21.48 30.65
C ARG A 744 20.68 22.88 30.12
N ALA A 745 20.02 23.01 28.96
CA ALA A 745 19.60 24.31 28.42
C ALA A 745 18.57 24.99 29.34
N MET A 746 17.60 24.24 29.86
CA MET A 746 16.62 24.74 30.84
C MET A 746 17.31 25.26 32.12
N PHE A 747 18.23 24.47 32.70
CA PHE A 747 18.96 24.88 33.90
C PHE A 747 19.87 26.09 33.65
N ALA A 748 20.53 26.17 32.49
CA ALA A 748 21.31 27.33 32.09
C ALA A 748 20.43 28.59 32.02
N THR A 749 19.25 28.49 31.39
CA THR A 749 18.26 29.57 31.32
C THR A 749 17.82 30.02 32.72
N ARG A 750 17.56 29.06 33.62
CA ARG A 750 17.17 29.35 35.00
C ARG A 750 18.30 29.98 35.80
N ALA A 751 19.55 29.55 35.62
CA ALA A 751 20.72 30.18 36.24
C ALA A 751 20.92 31.62 35.74
N LEU A 752 20.71 31.88 34.44
CA LEU A 752 20.70 33.23 33.88
C LEU A 752 19.61 34.10 34.52
N TYR A 753 18.41 33.55 34.74
CA TYR A 753 17.34 34.24 35.45
C TYR A 753 17.72 34.58 36.91
N TRP A 754 18.27 33.62 37.67
CA TRP A 754 18.72 33.87 39.05
C TRP A 754 19.83 34.91 39.13
N THR A 755 20.80 34.86 38.22
CA THR A 755 21.88 35.86 38.17
C THR A 755 21.36 37.26 37.82
N HIS A 756 20.36 37.35 36.93
CA HIS A 756 19.66 38.61 36.66
C HIS A 756 18.93 39.13 37.91
N TRP A 757 18.20 38.26 38.61
CA TRP A 757 17.46 38.63 39.81
C TRP A 757 18.39 39.08 40.96
N ILE A 758 19.51 38.37 41.18
CA ILE A 758 20.53 38.76 42.16
C ILE A 758 21.15 40.12 41.80
N LYS A 759 21.46 40.35 40.52
CA LYS A 759 21.96 41.64 40.05
C LYS A 759 20.96 42.77 40.33
N GLN A 760 19.67 42.55 40.04
CA GLN A 760 18.63 43.54 40.36
C GLN A 760 18.49 43.77 41.88
N PHE A 761 18.53 42.71 42.68
CA PHE A 761 18.45 42.83 44.13
C PHE A 761 19.62 43.65 44.69
N PHE A 762 20.86 43.35 44.27
CA PHE A 762 22.03 44.16 44.62
C PHE A 762 21.90 45.60 44.17
N TYR A 763 21.37 45.83 42.97
CA TYR A 763 21.17 47.18 42.43
C TYR A 763 20.17 47.98 43.28
N ILE A 764 19.06 47.36 43.68
CA ILE A 764 18.06 47.96 44.58
C ILE A 764 18.67 48.24 45.96
N GLN A 765 19.47 47.32 46.49
CA GLN A 765 20.08 47.46 47.80
C GLN A 765 21.14 48.57 47.84
N VAL A 766 21.97 48.67 46.79
CA VAL A 766 22.92 49.78 46.59
C VAL A 766 22.17 51.10 46.41
N PHE A 767 21.08 51.11 45.63
CA PHE A 767 20.25 52.30 45.45
C PHE A 767 19.63 52.78 46.77
N LEU A 768 19.12 51.85 47.60
CA LEU A 768 18.59 52.17 48.93
C LEU A 768 19.67 52.65 49.90
N PHE A 769 20.88 52.08 49.86
CA PHE A 769 22.00 52.49 50.70
C PHE A 769 22.57 53.86 50.34
N ILE A 770 22.49 54.28 49.07
CA ILE A 770 22.92 55.60 48.62
C ILE A 770 21.90 56.70 48.96
N ASN A 771 20.61 56.34 49.11
CA ASN A 771 19.53 57.29 49.41
C ASN A 771 19.19 57.40 50.91
N PHE A 772 19.99 56.78 51.77
CA PHE A 772 19.93 56.89 53.24
C PHE A 772 21.24 57.48 53.73
#